data_AF-A0A6N7M6C6-F1
#
_entry.id   AF-A0A6N7M6C6-F1
#
_cell.length_a   1.000
_cell.length_b   1.000
_cell.length_c   1.000
_cell.angle_alpha   90.00
_cell.angle_beta   90.00
_cell.angle_gamma   90.00
#
_symmetry.space_group_name_H-M   'P 1'
#
loop_
_entity.id
_entity.type
_entity.pdbx_description
1 polymer ?
#
loop_
_entity_poly.entity_id
_entity_poly.type
_entity_poly.pdbx_seq_one_letter_code
_entity_poly.pdbx_strand_id
1 'polypeptide(L)'
;MHPFELPIYKDKALIIDALAENQVIVVESPTGSGKTTQIPQILYEAGYAERGIIGVTQPRRIATLSVTEFIARQMGKTIPDTVGYSMRFEDQTDSSTRIKIMTDGILLQEIKGNYDLSPYSLIMVDEAHERSLNIDFILGLLKRALHSRPDFKVIISSATINAEIFSEYFDQCPIVKIEAPAYPVEIIYDPPQPENSLDAILQKISEIISRTWLEEKPGDILIFLPGEGMIKSCVTNLGNLPSRKRMEIIPLYSRLAREEQEKVFHTFPGKQKVIIATNIAETSITIDGVTAVIDPGLAKINFYNPRSFTSSLIEVPISKASANQRKGRAGRTQPGKCYRLYQERDYERRPLFTMEEIYRTDLSEVILRMAEIGISDFENFDFISPPPREGIISAVETLRLLHAIDENRELTAIGKLMVPFPILPRLSRMVVESILKYPRVLEEVLIAASFLSTRSPFLLPHGEEIEARKAHHTFRDPLGDFVSYLKLFRKFTGSRNKEEFCSTYYLDHKTLSEICNIKLQLQDIAGDQGMIIASGGGFTDYLCSVSSGLIQFVCARSGRGVYKTLTAGKIQIHPGSVMFKENPDYIVAGEIVKTSRTYARSVSPLKFDWLRRISPLLHRGLSVGGYSPGGDQKKRDFTNRIKIGSGIFKIILEKGKRKTVLLPWQEIKSQIPDLDPALLTDYRNLRGKILYHGLEILTGVRLKSIIQVLPYLHPEKGIFSSFPRNTFSPSDLEFKAKKELGRLLELYHSRKKAKQLGFLALYSDGKSNYWFKCVKSFHLALNESLASLEALADEPQELLKGEARKMVNSQYRNLALLLEKL
;
A
#
# COMPACT_ATOMS: atom_id res chain seq x y z
N MET A 1 16.07 -32.08 12.39
CA MET A 1 17.28 -32.19 11.55
C MET A 1 18.46 -31.72 12.37
N HIS A 2 19.60 -32.44 12.35
CA HIS A 2 20.79 -31.95 13.07
C HIS A 2 21.32 -30.69 12.36
N PRO A 3 21.79 -29.65 13.09
CA PRO A 3 22.25 -28.39 12.49
C PRO A 3 23.34 -28.60 11.43
N PHE A 4 24.24 -29.54 11.71
CA PHE A 4 25.37 -29.91 10.87
C PHE A 4 25.00 -30.68 9.59
N GLU A 5 23.75 -31.15 9.49
CA GLU A 5 23.26 -31.86 8.30
C GLU A 5 22.63 -30.92 7.26
N LEU A 6 22.39 -29.67 7.65
CA LEU A 6 21.79 -28.66 6.78
C LEU A 6 22.72 -28.32 5.61
N PRO A 7 22.19 -28.11 4.39
CA PRO A 7 23.00 -27.82 3.20
C PRO A 7 24.00 -26.67 3.41
N ILE A 8 23.57 -25.58 4.05
CA ILE A 8 24.41 -24.42 4.32
C ILE A 8 25.64 -24.76 5.17
N TYR A 9 25.50 -25.67 6.14
CA TYR A 9 26.62 -26.07 6.99
C TYR A 9 27.59 -27.01 6.26
N LYS A 10 27.08 -27.90 5.41
CA LYS A 10 27.90 -28.80 4.59
C LYS A 10 28.78 -28.01 3.61
N ASP A 11 28.21 -26.97 3.01
CA ASP A 11 28.88 -26.13 2.01
C ASP A 11 29.51 -24.88 2.62
N LYS A 12 29.76 -24.86 3.95
CA LYS A 12 30.26 -23.68 4.66
C LYS A 12 31.60 -23.15 4.14
N ALA A 13 32.46 -24.03 3.62
CA ALA A 13 33.74 -23.65 3.03
C ALA A 13 33.55 -22.71 1.83
N LEU A 14 32.57 -22.98 0.95
CA LEU A 14 32.28 -22.13 -0.21
C LEU A 14 31.94 -20.69 0.19
N ILE A 15 31.20 -20.53 1.30
CA ILE A 15 30.83 -19.21 1.83
C ILE A 15 32.06 -18.51 2.40
N ILE A 16 32.86 -19.19 3.22
CA ILE A 16 34.05 -18.62 3.87
C ILE A 16 35.09 -18.21 2.83
N ASP A 17 35.38 -19.08 1.86
CA ASP A 17 36.38 -18.86 0.82
C ASP A 17 35.98 -17.67 -0.07
N ALA A 18 34.71 -17.62 -0.52
CA ALA A 18 34.22 -16.50 -1.30
C ALA A 18 34.27 -15.17 -0.52
N LEU A 19 33.93 -15.18 0.78
CA LEU A 19 33.96 -14.00 1.63
C LEU A 19 35.38 -13.54 1.97
N ALA A 20 36.35 -14.46 2.02
CA ALA A 20 37.75 -14.11 2.24
C ALA A 20 38.28 -13.23 1.10
N GLU A 21 37.95 -13.58 -0.14
CA GLU A 21 38.43 -12.89 -1.34
C GLU A 21 37.59 -11.66 -1.74
N ASN A 22 36.34 -11.56 -1.28
CA ASN A 22 35.39 -10.53 -1.74
C ASN A 22 34.79 -9.74 -0.58
N GLN A 23 34.53 -8.45 -0.77
CA GLN A 23 33.81 -7.66 0.24
C GLN A 23 32.32 -7.98 0.28
N VAL A 24 31.73 -8.31 -0.86
CA VAL A 24 30.32 -8.63 -1.02
C VAL A 24 30.18 -10.01 -1.64
N ILE A 25 29.25 -10.82 -1.14
CA ILE A 25 28.83 -12.06 -1.80
C ILE A 25 27.30 -12.16 -1.78
N VAL A 26 26.74 -12.82 -2.79
CA VAL A 26 25.32 -13.21 -2.80
C VAL A 26 25.24 -14.69 -2.48
N VAL A 27 24.45 -15.08 -1.48
CA VAL A 27 24.19 -16.48 -1.14
C VAL A 27 22.79 -16.84 -1.63
N GLU A 28 22.72 -17.67 -2.66
CA GLU A 28 21.47 -18.19 -3.21
C GLU A 28 21.23 -19.61 -2.67
N SER A 29 20.17 -19.80 -1.90
CA SER A 29 19.81 -21.12 -1.40
C SER A 29 18.33 -21.21 -1.06
N PRO A 30 17.64 -22.35 -1.27
CA PRO A 30 16.21 -22.46 -1.00
C PRO A 30 15.85 -22.26 0.48
N THR A 31 14.58 -21.97 0.75
CA THR A 31 14.07 -21.88 2.13
C THR A 31 14.22 -23.22 2.86
N GLY A 32 14.64 -23.19 4.13
CA GLY A 32 14.85 -24.39 4.94
C GLY A 32 16.25 -24.99 4.86
N SER A 33 17.15 -24.45 4.02
CA SER A 33 18.55 -24.90 3.92
C SER A 33 19.43 -24.46 5.10
N GLY A 34 18.93 -23.59 5.98
CA GLY A 34 19.66 -23.06 7.13
C GLY A 34 20.33 -21.70 6.91
N LYS A 35 20.01 -20.93 5.86
CA LYS A 35 20.65 -19.63 5.55
C LYS A 35 20.76 -18.73 6.77
N THR A 36 19.61 -18.34 7.30
CA THR A 36 19.47 -17.38 8.39
C THR A 36 20.03 -17.87 9.72
N THR A 37 20.00 -19.19 9.96
CA THR A 37 20.37 -19.76 11.25
C THR A 37 21.83 -20.19 11.30
N GLN A 38 22.37 -20.75 10.21
CA GLN A 38 23.72 -21.30 10.18
C GLN A 38 24.77 -20.28 9.74
N ILE A 39 24.50 -19.39 8.78
CA ILE A 39 25.49 -18.44 8.27
C ILE A 39 26.09 -17.59 9.42
N PRO A 40 25.31 -16.99 10.34
CA PRO A 40 25.88 -16.18 11.41
C PRO A 40 26.79 -16.98 12.35
N GLN A 41 26.47 -18.25 12.61
CA GLN A 41 27.29 -19.15 13.43
C GLN A 41 28.58 -19.54 12.73
N ILE A 42 28.51 -19.87 11.44
CA ILE A 42 29.68 -20.17 10.60
C ILE A 42 30.65 -18.98 10.59
N LEU A 43 30.12 -17.75 10.44
CA LEU A 43 30.92 -16.54 10.46
C LEU A 43 31.53 -16.25 11.84
N TYR A 44 30.80 -16.53 12.91
CA TYR A 44 31.30 -16.44 14.27
C TYR A 44 32.46 -17.42 14.52
N GLU A 45 32.30 -18.69 14.11
CA GLU A 45 33.35 -19.72 14.18
C GLU A 45 34.59 -19.35 13.33
N ALA A 46 34.38 -18.71 12.19
CA ALA A 46 35.46 -18.25 11.30
C ALA A 46 36.16 -16.97 11.77
N GLY A 47 35.79 -16.42 12.94
CA GLY A 47 36.48 -15.28 13.56
C GLY A 47 36.00 -13.89 13.08
N TYR A 48 34.94 -13.79 12.28
CA TYR A 48 34.42 -12.49 11.82
C TYR A 48 33.86 -11.64 12.97
N ALA A 49 33.55 -12.25 14.12
CA ALA A 49 33.10 -11.55 15.32
C ALA A 49 34.24 -10.99 16.21
N GLU A 50 35.52 -11.25 15.88
CA GLU A 50 36.64 -10.77 16.70
C GLU A 50 36.88 -9.26 16.56
N ARG A 51 36.54 -8.70 15.40
CA ARG A 51 36.77 -7.29 15.05
C ARG A 51 35.53 -6.41 15.15
N GLY A 52 34.38 -7.00 15.47
CA GLY A 52 33.10 -6.31 15.51
C GLY A 52 31.94 -7.28 15.59
N ILE A 53 30.73 -6.76 15.48
CA ILE A 53 29.48 -7.52 15.53
C ILE A 53 29.14 -8.04 14.13
N ILE A 54 28.63 -9.27 14.08
CA ILE A 54 27.93 -9.83 12.91
C ILE A 54 26.47 -9.41 13.01
N GLY A 55 26.06 -8.44 12.18
CA GLY A 55 24.68 -7.99 12.12
C GLY A 55 23.90 -8.75 11.05
N VAL A 56 22.68 -9.19 11.37
CA VAL A 56 21.78 -9.86 10.43
C VAL A 56 20.47 -9.10 10.39
N THR A 57 20.07 -8.59 9.23
CA THR A 57 18.76 -7.93 9.09
C THR A 57 17.66 -8.93 8.76
N GLN A 58 16.47 -8.68 9.29
CA GLN A 58 15.25 -9.42 9.02
C GLN A 58 14.10 -8.45 8.74
N PRO A 59 13.28 -8.68 7.68
CA PRO A 59 12.14 -7.81 7.40
C PRO A 59 11.01 -7.93 8.44
N ARG A 60 11.03 -9.00 9.25
CA ARG A 60 9.90 -9.38 10.12
C ARG A 60 10.33 -9.55 11.57
N ARG A 61 9.61 -8.90 12.49
CA ARG A 61 9.83 -9.01 13.95
C ARG A 61 9.77 -10.46 14.46
N ILE A 62 8.79 -11.23 14.01
CA ILE A 62 8.63 -12.64 14.45
C ILE A 62 9.84 -13.49 14.03
N ALA A 63 10.33 -13.28 12.81
CA ALA A 63 11.53 -13.96 12.32
C ALA A 63 12.78 -13.53 13.11
N THR A 64 12.90 -12.24 13.43
CA THR A 64 13.98 -11.70 14.27
C THR A 64 14.06 -12.46 15.61
N LEU A 65 12.93 -12.57 16.32
CA LEU A 65 12.88 -13.26 17.61
C LEU A 65 13.15 -14.77 17.46
N SER A 66 12.45 -15.45 16.56
CA SER A 66 12.55 -16.91 16.44
C SER A 66 13.94 -17.37 15.97
N VAL A 67 14.57 -16.63 15.06
CA VAL A 67 15.95 -16.88 14.62
C VAL A 67 16.91 -16.70 15.79
N THR A 68 16.76 -15.63 16.56
CA THR A 68 17.65 -15.36 17.70
C THR A 68 17.56 -16.45 18.76
N GLU A 69 16.35 -16.81 19.18
CA GLU A 69 16.11 -17.92 20.12
C GLU A 69 16.69 -19.24 19.61
N PHE A 70 16.59 -19.49 18.31
CA PHE A 70 17.11 -20.70 17.69
C PHE A 70 18.64 -20.73 17.68
N ILE A 71 19.31 -19.64 17.28
CA ILE A 71 20.78 -19.53 17.29
C ILE A 71 21.31 -19.63 18.72
N ALA A 72 20.70 -18.89 19.67
CA ALA A 72 21.10 -18.95 21.07
C ALA A 72 21.01 -20.37 21.64
N ARG A 73 19.92 -21.10 21.33
CA ARG A 73 19.76 -22.50 21.72
C ARG A 73 20.81 -23.42 21.11
N GLN A 74 21.15 -23.24 19.83
CA GLN A 74 22.18 -24.04 19.16
C GLN A 74 23.58 -23.80 19.72
N MET A 75 23.89 -22.56 20.10
CA MET A 75 25.17 -22.19 20.71
C MET A 75 25.22 -22.47 22.22
N GLY A 76 24.12 -22.91 22.84
CA GLY A 76 24.04 -23.09 24.29
C GLY A 76 24.18 -21.78 25.07
N LYS A 77 23.69 -20.67 24.52
CA LYS A 77 23.77 -19.31 25.07
C LYS A 77 22.41 -18.80 25.54
N THR A 78 22.41 -17.81 26.44
CA THR A 78 21.22 -17.06 26.85
C THR A 78 21.07 -15.77 26.03
N ILE A 79 19.94 -15.09 26.16
CA ILE A 79 19.68 -13.79 25.53
C ILE A 79 19.35 -12.78 26.66
N PRO A 80 19.98 -11.60 26.72
CA PRO A 80 21.17 -11.22 25.95
C PRO A 80 22.43 -11.98 26.43
N ASP A 81 23.33 -12.28 25.50
CA ASP A 81 24.72 -12.73 25.70
C ASP A 81 25.42 -12.52 24.33
N THR A 82 26.25 -13.48 23.91
CA THR A 82 26.89 -13.61 22.60
C THR A 82 25.90 -13.42 21.44
N VAL A 83 24.64 -13.83 21.62
CA VAL A 83 23.55 -13.66 20.65
C VAL A 83 22.50 -12.74 21.24
N GLY A 84 22.12 -11.71 20.50
CA GLY A 84 21.10 -10.74 20.91
C GLY A 84 20.25 -10.28 19.73
N TYR A 85 19.18 -9.55 20.02
CA TYR A 85 18.34 -8.96 18.99
C TYR A 85 17.92 -7.53 19.28
N SER A 86 17.64 -6.77 18.22
CA SER A 86 17.08 -5.43 18.35
C SER A 86 16.00 -5.17 17.29
N MET A 87 14.83 -4.76 17.73
CA MET A 87 13.70 -4.38 16.87
C MET A 87 13.08 -3.09 17.39
N ARG A 88 12.22 -2.44 16.58
CA ARG A 88 11.50 -1.25 17.06
C ARG A 88 10.81 -1.58 18.37
N PHE A 89 11.05 -0.73 19.37
CA PHE A 89 10.43 -0.85 20.69
C PHE A 89 10.92 -2.04 21.54
N GLU A 90 12.03 -2.70 21.18
CA GLU A 90 12.55 -3.83 21.96
C GLU A 90 14.02 -4.09 21.62
N ASP A 91 14.92 -3.95 22.60
CA ASP A 91 16.34 -4.24 22.46
C ASP A 91 16.80 -5.21 23.54
N GLN A 92 17.39 -6.33 23.12
CA GLN A 92 17.98 -7.37 23.96
C GLN A 92 19.42 -7.61 23.49
N THR A 93 20.24 -6.57 23.58
CA THR A 93 21.69 -6.61 23.29
C THR A 93 22.49 -5.99 24.44
N ASP A 94 23.74 -6.41 24.58
CA ASP A 94 24.69 -5.83 25.52
C ASP A 94 26.13 -5.86 24.96
N SER A 95 27.12 -5.49 25.78
CA SER A 95 28.53 -5.47 25.38
C SER A 95 29.12 -6.85 25.02
N SER A 96 28.49 -7.94 25.44
CA SER A 96 28.90 -9.32 25.13
C SER A 96 28.34 -9.81 23.79
N THR A 97 27.33 -9.12 23.24
CA THR A 97 26.73 -9.49 21.96
C THR A 97 27.75 -9.42 20.81
N ARG A 98 27.76 -10.50 20.02
CA ARG A 98 28.63 -10.68 18.84
C ARG A 98 27.85 -11.06 17.59
N ILE A 99 26.71 -11.71 17.75
CA ILE A 99 25.72 -11.94 16.69
C ILE A 99 24.47 -11.15 17.06
N LYS A 100 24.13 -10.16 16.24
CA LYS A 100 22.96 -9.31 16.45
C LYS A 100 21.96 -9.51 15.32
N ILE A 101 20.81 -10.06 15.64
CA ILE A 101 19.68 -10.16 14.69
C ILE A 101 18.80 -8.93 14.87
N MET A 102 18.51 -8.20 13.81
CA MET A 102 17.75 -6.96 13.92
C MET A 102 16.78 -6.77 12.77
N THR A 103 15.75 -5.95 13.00
CA THR A 103 14.89 -5.55 11.88
C THR A 103 15.58 -4.56 10.97
N ASP A 104 15.25 -4.54 9.68
CA ASP A 104 15.80 -3.59 8.69
C ASP A 104 15.77 -2.14 9.19
N GLY A 105 14.65 -1.73 9.80
CA GLY A 105 14.47 -0.38 10.33
C GLY A 105 15.41 -0.02 11.49
N ILE A 106 15.93 -1.00 12.25
CA ILE A 106 16.91 -0.76 13.31
C ILE A 106 18.29 -0.50 12.70
N LEU A 107 18.71 -1.27 11.70
CA LEU A 107 19.97 -1.00 11.01
C LEU A 107 19.96 0.42 10.40
N LEU A 108 18.86 0.82 9.75
CA LEU A 108 18.70 2.19 9.24
C LEU A 108 18.83 3.26 10.34
N GLN A 109 18.31 2.99 11.54
CA GLN A 109 18.44 3.90 12.68
C GLN A 109 19.87 3.95 13.22
N GLU A 110 20.63 2.86 13.17
CA GLU A 110 22.02 2.82 13.63
C GLU A 110 23.00 3.47 12.65
N ILE A 111 22.77 3.32 11.34
CA ILE A 111 23.57 4.00 10.30
C ILE A 111 23.58 5.53 10.50
N LYS A 112 22.49 6.10 11.03
CA LYS A 112 22.41 7.53 11.38
C LYS A 112 23.48 7.94 12.40
N GLY A 113 23.61 7.15 13.46
CA GLY A 113 24.61 7.41 14.51
C GLY A 113 26.02 7.14 14.02
N ASN A 114 26.15 6.27 13.00
CA ASN A 114 27.44 5.84 12.50
C ASN A 114 27.43 5.39 11.04
N TYR A 115 27.79 6.30 10.13
CA TYR A 115 27.75 6.05 8.68
C TYR A 115 28.70 4.96 8.20
N ASP A 116 29.79 4.75 8.91
CA ASP A 116 30.79 3.73 8.59
C ASP A 116 30.44 2.36 9.19
N LEU A 117 29.34 2.26 9.94
CA LEU A 117 28.93 1.04 10.66
C LEU A 117 30.08 0.46 11.51
N SER A 118 30.90 1.30 12.17
CA SER A 118 32.09 0.85 12.91
C SER A 118 31.88 -0.28 13.93
N PRO A 119 30.72 -0.43 14.61
CA PRO A 119 30.49 -1.56 15.49
C PRO A 119 30.42 -2.90 14.76
N TYR A 120 30.15 -2.90 13.46
CA TYR A 120 29.95 -4.10 12.65
C TYR A 120 31.20 -4.42 11.82
N SER A 121 31.59 -5.69 11.84
CA SER A 121 32.57 -6.25 10.90
C SER A 121 31.88 -6.78 9.64
N LEU A 122 30.63 -7.24 9.78
CA LEU A 122 29.84 -7.81 8.70
C LEU A 122 28.35 -7.52 8.88
N ILE A 123 27.67 -7.17 7.78
CA ILE A 123 26.21 -7.14 7.71
C ILE A 123 25.70 -8.19 6.72
N MET A 124 24.82 -9.06 7.18
CA MET A 124 24.03 -9.96 6.35
C MET A 124 22.64 -9.36 6.14
N VAL A 125 22.30 -9.03 4.90
CA VAL A 125 20.94 -8.63 4.51
C VAL A 125 20.17 -9.88 4.11
N ASP A 126 19.32 -10.38 5.00
CA ASP A 126 18.55 -11.60 4.76
C ASP A 126 17.21 -11.34 4.09
N GLU A 127 16.67 -12.38 3.46
CA GLU A 127 15.38 -12.33 2.74
C GLU A 127 15.33 -11.19 1.69
N ALA A 128 16.47 -10.85 1.07
CA ALA A 128 16.61 -9.72 0.14
C ALA A 128 15.63 -9.80 -1.04
N HIS A 129 15.19 -11.00 -1.38
CA HIS A 129 14.16 -11.27 -2.39
C HIS A 129 12.78 -10.69 -2.07
N GLU A 130 12.48 -10.31 -0.82
CA GLU A 130 11.24 -9.58 -0.49
C GLU A 130 11.21 -8.18 -1.13
N ARG A 131 12.37 -7.61 -1.49
CA ARG A 131 12.51 -6.28 -2.12
C ARG A 131 11.67 -5.21 -1.41
N SER A 132 11.78 -5.21 -0.09
CA SER A 132 11.13 -4.21 0.77
C SER A 132 11.82 -2.85 0.56
N LEU A 133 11.08 -1.77 0.82
CA LEU A 133 11.64 -0.43 0.67
C LEU A 133 12.86 -0.21 1.59
N ASN A 134 12.83 -0.77 2.81
CA ASN A 134 13.95 -0.64 3.75
C ASN A 134 15.18 -1.44 3.30
N ILE A 135 14.99 -2.66 2.76
CA ILE A 135 16.08 -3.47 2.22
C ILE A 135 16.77 -2.71 1.08
N ASP A 136 16.00 -2.24 0.11
CA ASP A 136 16.56 -1.51 -1.04
C ASP A 136 17.31 -0.24 -0.60
N PHE A 137 16.84 0.45 0.45
CA PHE A 137 17.55 1.59 1.02
C PHE A 137 18.85 1.20 1.75
N ILE A 138 18.81 0.14 2.56
CA ILE A 138 19.98 -0.43 3.24
C ILE A 138 21.05 -0.80 2.21
N LEU A 139 20.69 -1.47 1.11
CA LEU A 139 21.65 -1.87 0.08
C LEU A 139 22.42 -0.66 -0.50
N GLY A 140 21.72 0.45 -0.77
CA GLY A 140 22.35 1.69 -1.23
C GLY A 140 23.27 2.34 -0.18
N LEU A 141 22.91 2.25 1.10
CA LEU A 141 23.76 2.74 2.19
C LEU A 141 24.98 1.85 2.42
N LEU A 142 24.82 0.53 2.35
CA LEU A 142 25.92 -0.43 2.48
C LEU A 142 26.92 -0.27 1.35
N LYS A 143 26.47 -0.05 0.10
CA LYS A 143 27.36 0.22 -1.03
C LYS A 143 28.22 1.46 -0.81
N ARG A 144 27.67 2.51 -0.20
CA ARG A 144 28.43 3.69 0.23
C ARG A 144 29.43 3.36 1.36
N ALA A 145 29.02 2.61 2.37
CA ALA A 145 29.90 2.23 3.48
C ALA A 145 31.08 1.36 3.00
N LEU A 146 30.83 0.42 2.09
CA LEU A 146 31.84 -0.46 1.49
C LEU A 146 32.97 0.33 0.79
N HIS A 147 32.64 1.43 0.10
CA HIS A 147 33.67 2.30 -0.49
C HIS A 147 34.60 2.93 0.54
N SER A 148 34.07 3.25 1.74
CA SER A 148 34.86 3.86 2.82
C SER A 148 35.57 2.84 3.71
N ARG A 149 35.12 1.58 3.72
CA ARG A 149 35.62 0.52 4.60
C ARG A 149 35.98 -0.75 3.83
N PRO A 150 37.24 -0.88 3.38
CA PRO A 150 37.74 -2.09 2.72
C PRO A 150 37.69 -3.35 3.58
N ASP A 151 37.69 -3.20 4.91
CA ASP A 151 37.62 -4.29 5.88
C ASP A 151 36.20 -4.80 6.13
N PHE A 152 35.18 -3.99 5.83
CA PHE A 152 33.79 -4.30 6.04
C PHE A 152 33.26 -5.27 4.98
N LYS A 153 32.46 -6.24 5.42
CA LYS A 153 31.92 -7.32 4.58
C LYS A 153 30.39 -7.27 4.54
N VAL A 154 29.81 -7.65 3.41
CA VAL A 154 28.34 -7.75 3.23
C VAL A 154 27.97 -9.10 2.62
N ILE A 155 26.94 -9.73 3.17
CA ILE A 155 26.30 -10.92 2.58
C ILE A 155 24.87 -10.58 2.20
N ILE A 156 24.47 -10.87 0.97
CA ILE A 156 23.09 -10.75 0.53
C ILE A 156 22.50 -12.15 0.41
N SER A 157 21.54 -12.47 1.27
CA SER A 157 20.92 -13.79 1.29
C SER A 157 19.57 -13.76 0.56
N SER A 158 19.44 -14.65 -0.43
CA SER A 158 18.24 -14.76 -1.27
C SER A 158 17.79 -16.21 -1.41
N ALA A 159 16.48 -16.41 -1.50
CA ALA A 159 15.87 -17.72 -1.73
C ALA A 159 15.48 -17.98 -3.20
N THR A 160 15.71 -17.01 -4.09
CA THR A 160 15.24 -17.05 -5.48
C THR A 160 16.38 -16.84 -6.48
N ILE A 161 16.13 -17.26 -7.73
CA ILE A 161 16.95 -17.08 -8.95
C ILE A 161 16.99 -15.60 -9.38
N ASN A 162 17.04 -14.68 -8.42
CA ASN A 162 17.23 -13.25 -8.66
C ASN A 162 18.54 -12.77 -8.04
N ALA A 163 19.46 -13.71 -7.79
CA ALA A 163 20.78 -13.43 -7.25
C ALA A 163 21.62 -12.56 -8.21
N GLU A 164 21.34 -12.68 -9.51
CA GLU A 164 22.00 -11.96 -10.59
C GLU A 164 21.78 -10.44 -10.47
N ILE A 165 20.57 -9.97 -10.14
CA ILE A 165 20.33 -8.52 -9.97
C ILE A 165 21.15 -7.95 -8.79
N PHE A 166 21.27 -8.71 -7.70
CA PHE A 166 22.10 -8.28 -6.56
C PHE A 166 23.60 -8.29 -6.91
N SER A 167 24.05 -9.32 -7.64
CA SER A 167 25.43 -9.39 -8.14
C SER A 167 25.75 -8.21 -9.05
N GLU A 168 24.89 -7.94 -10.04
CA GLU A 168 25.02 -6.78 -10.94
C GLU A 168 25.08 -5.45 -10.18
N TYR A 169 24.23 -5.28 -9.18
CA TYR A 169 24.16 -4.06 -8.39
C TYR A 169 25.40 -3.82 -7.51
N PHE A 170 26.07 -4.89 -7.06
CA PHE A 170 27.34 -4.86 -6.32
C PHE A 170 28.52 -5.27 -7.21
N ASP A 171 28.62 -4.70 -8.41
CA ASP A 171 29.79 -4.79 -9.29
C ASP A 171 30.19 -6.22 -9.68
N GLN A 172 29.20 -7.06 -10.01
CA GLN A 172 29.37 -8.48 -10.37
C GLN A 172 29.98 -9.33 -9.25
N CYS A 173 29.63 -9.04 -7.99
CA CYS A 173 30.10 -9.84 -6.86
C CYS A 173 29.70 -11.32 -6.98
N PRO A 174 30.49 -12.29 -6.46
CA PRO A 174 30.24 -13.70 -6.69
C PRO A 174 28.92 -14.18 -6.07
N ILE A 175 28.27 -15.11 -6.77
CA ILE A 175 27.06 -15.79 -6.31
C ILE A 175 27.44 -17.20 -5.84
N VAL A 176 27.29 -17.45 -4.55
CA VAL A 176 27.46 -18.77 -3.95
C VAL A 176 26.11 -19.49 -3.96
N LYS A 177 25.94 -20.44 -4.89
CA LYS A 177 24.71 -21.24 -5.03
C LYS A 177 24.82 -22.51 -4.20
N ILE A 178 23.91 -22.69 -3.25
CA ILE A 178 23.84 -23.86 -2.37
C ILE A 178 22.55 -24.61 -2.65
N GLU A 179 22.69 -25.76 -3.29
CA GLU A 179 21.56 -26.62 -3.63
C GLU A 179 21.07 -27.37 -2.38
N ALA A 180 19.75 -27.50 -2.27
CA ALA A 180 19.15 -28.39 -1.28
C ALA A 180 18.31 -29.44 -2.02
N PRO A 181 18.39 -30.72 -1.63
CA PRO A 181 17.52 -31.74 -2.20
C PRO A 181 16.06 -31.39 -1.88
N ALA A 182 15.29 -31.12 -2.93
CA ALA A 182 13.84 -30.96 -2.85
C ALA A 182 13.16 -32.19 -3.44
N TYR A 183 12.09 -32.66 -2.82
CA TYR A 183 11.31 -33.75 -3.37
C TYR A 183 10.48 -33.26 -4.57
N PRO A 184 10.27 -34.11 -5.60
CA PRO A 184 9.50 -33.72 -6.77
C PRO A 184 8.06 -33.34 -6.39
N VAL A 185 7.56 -32.26 -6.99
CA VAL A 185 6.17 -31.81 -6.83
C VAL A 185 5.49 -31.85 -8.19
N GLU A 186 4.46 -32.69 -8.31
CA GLU A 186 3.61 -32.76 -9.50
C GLU A 186 2.73 -31.51 -9.58
N ILE A 187 2.75 -30.83 -10.72
CA ILE A 187 1.94 -29.63 -10.96
C ILE A 187 0.68 -30.04 -11.72
N ILE A 188 -0.48 -29.71 -11.17
CA ILE A 188 -1.79 -30.01 -11.77
C ILE A 188 -2.52 -28.68 -11.99
N TYR A 189 -2.86 -28.37 -13.25
CA TYR A 189 -3.69 -27.21 -13.58
C TYR A 189 -5.16 -27.63 -13.58
N ASP A 190 -5.95 -27.10 -12.63
CA ASP A 190 -7.35 -27.47 -12.42
C ASP A 190 -8.22 -26.23 -12.17
N PRO A 191 -8.43 -25.39 -13.21
CA PRO A 191 -9.16 -24.13 -13.08
C PRO A 191 -10.64 -24.36 -12.70
N PRO A 192 -11.24 -23.47 -11.88
CA PRO A 192 -12.66 -23.53 -11.56
C PRO A 192 -13.52 -23.16 -12.79
N GLN A 193 -14.75 -23.65 -12.83
CA GLN A 193 -15.72 -23.36 -13.90
C GLN A 193 -17.02 -22.82 -13.28
N PRO A 194 -17.49 -21.59 -13.61
CA PRO A 194 -16.83 -20.61 -14.49
C PRO A 194 -15.55 -20.02 -13.86
N GLU A 195 -14.60 -19.66 -14.71
CA GLU A 195 -13.37 -18.95 -14.31
C GLU A 195 -13.74 -17.60 -13.69
N ASN A 196 -13.03 -17.17 -12.64
CA ASN A 196 -13.22 -15.91 -11.90
C ASN A 196 -14.46 -15.81 -10.99
N SER A 197 -15.11 -16.92 -10.65
CA SER A 197 -16.11 -16.94 -9.57
C SER A 197 -15.49 -17.34 -8.24
N LEU A 198 -15.66 -16.52 -7.20
CA LEU A 198 -15.24 -16.85 -5.83
C LEU A 198 -15.90 -18.15 -5.34
N ASP A 199 -17.18 -18.34 -5.64
CA ASP A 199 -17.91 -19.55 -5.26
C ASP A 199 -17.38 -20.78 -6.01
N ALA A 200 -17.01 -20.63 -7.29
CA ALA A 200 -16.42 -21.71 -8.07
C ALA A 200 -15.02 -22.11 -7.55
N ILE A 201 -14.22 -21.13 -7.09
CA ILE A 201 -12.94 -21.41 -6.41
C ILE A 201 -13.18 -22.25 -5.15
N LEU A 202 -14.14 -21.86 -4.30
CA LEU A 202 -14.44 -22.58 -3.07
C LEU A 202 -14.97 -23.99 -3.34
N GLN A 203 -15.84 -24.17 -4.33
CA GLN A 203 -16.32 -25.48 -4.76
C GLN A 203 -15.18 -26.36 -5.28
N LYS A 204 -14.32 -25.82 -6.15
CA LYS A 204 -13.16 -26.53 -6.68
C LYS A 204 -12.20 -26.98 -5.59
N ILE A 205 -11.96 -26.14 -4.57
CA ILE A 205 -11.17 -26.52 -3.38
C ILE A 205 -11.78 -27.74 -2.68
N SER A 206 -13.09 -27.72 -2.43
CA SER A 206 -13.82 -28.84 -1.81
C SER A 206 -13.76 -30.13 -2.65
N GLU A 207 -13.85 -30.01 -3.98
CA GLU A 207 -13.68 -31.14 -4.91
C GLU A 207 -12.26 -31.72 -4.87
N ILE A 208 -11.22 -30.88 -4.85
CA ILE A 208 -9.81 -31.32 -4.76
C ILE A 208 -9.55 -32.04 -3.45
N ILE A 209 -10.02 -31.51 -2.32
CA ILE A 209 -9.86 -32.15 -1.01
C ILE A 209 -10.55 -33.51 -0.99
N SER A 210 -11.77 -33.59 -1.53
CA SER A 210 -12.51 -34.85 -1.64
C SER A 210 -11.79 -35.89 -2.50
N ARG A 211 -11.19 -35.48 -3.62
CA ARG A 211 -10.37 -36.37 -4.49
C ARG A 211 -9.08 -36.82 -3.82
N THR A 212 -8.36 -35.90 -3.18
CA THR A 212 -7.10 -36.20 -2.49
C THR A 212 -7.31 -37.27 -1.41
N TRP A 213 -8.49 -37.30 -0.81
CA TRP A 213 -8.89 -38.32 0.15
C TRP A 213 -9.18 -39.70 -0.43
N LEU A 214 -9.73 -39.78 -1.63
CA LEU A 214 -9.93 -41.06 -2.32
C LEU A 214 -8.59 -41.74 -2.66
N GLU A 215 -7.49 -40.96 -2.71
CA GLU A 215 -6.15 -41.50 -2.93
C GLU A 215 -5.50 -42.13 -1.67
N GLU A 216 -6.08 -41.95 -0.47
CA GLU A 216 -5.58 -42.44 0.84
C GLU A 216 -4.10 -42.15 1.14
N LYS A 217 -3.52 -41.08 0.56
CA LYS A 217 -2.12 -40.72 0.80
C LYS A 217 -1.93 -39.91 2.08
N PRO A 218 -0.88 -40.20 2.88
CA PRO A 218 -0.56 -39.42 4.07
C PRO A 218 -0.02 -38.02 3.73
N GLY A 219 -0.28 -37.06 4.62
CA GLY A 219 0.27 -35.70 4.58
C GLY A 219 -0.79 -34.61 4.66
N ASP A 220 -0.36 -33.39 4.95
CA ASP A 220 -1.22 -32.22 5.21
C ASP A 220 -1.51 -31.42 3.94
N ILE A 221 -2.60 -30.67 3.94
CA ILE A 221 -3.03 -29.81 2.82
C ILE A 221 -2.82 -28.34 3.20
N LEU A 222 -2.20 -27.57 2.31
CA LEU A 222 -2.05 -26.12 2.41
C LEU A 222 -2.78 -25.41 1.28
N ILE A 223 -3.71 -24.53 1.63
CA ILE A 223 -4.56 -23.78 0.70
C ILE A 223 -4.20 -22.31 0.78
N PHE A 224 -3.84 -21.69 -0.33
CA PHE A 224 -3.59 -20.26 -0.39
C PHE A 224 -4.87 -19.49 -0.74
N LEU A 225 -5.23 -18.47 0.04
CA LEU A 225 -6.34 -17.58 -0.24
C LEU A 225 -5.95 -16.10 0.01
N PRO A 226 -6.47 -15.15 -0.78
CA PRO A 226 -6.00 -13.76 -0.78
C PRO A 226 -6.37 -12.97 0.50
N GLY A 227 -7.31 -13.43 1.32
CA GLY A 227 -7.61 -12.73 2.58
C GLY A 227 -8.68 -13.37 3.47
N GLU A 228 -8.87 -12.77 4.65
CA GLU A 228 -9.68 -13.30 5.74
C GLU A 228 -11.10 -13.71 5.33
N GLY A 229 -11.80 -12.85 4.57
CA GLY A 229 -13.19 -13.14 4.16
C GLY A 229 -13.31 -14.45 3.39
N MET A 230 -12.39 -14.68 2.46
CA MET A 230 -12.37 -15.90 1.64
C MET A 230 -11.94 -17.11 2.47
N ILE A 231 -10.99 -16.93 3.40
CA ILE A 231 -10.58 -17.98 4.36
C ILE A 231 -11.78 -18.42 5.19
N LYS A 232 -12.55 -17.48 5.77
CA LYS A 232 -13.74 -17.80 6.57
C LYS A 232 -14.80 -18.54 5.74
N SER A 233 -15.09 -18.08 4.53
CA SER A 233 -16.01 -18.79 3.63
C SER A 233 -15.53 -20.20 3.30
N CYS A 234 -14.23 -20.39 3.09
CA CYS A 234 -13.63 -21.71 2.86
C CYS A 234 -13.75 -22.60 4.10
N VAL A 235 -13.43 -22.11 5.30
CA VAL A 235 -13.61 -22.84 6.57
C VAL A 235 -15.06 -23.32 6.71
N THR A 236 -16.04 -22.45 6.45
CA THR A 236 -17.46 -22.82 6.52
C THR A 236 -17.81 -23.88 5.48
N ASN A 237 -17.34 -23.73 4.24
CA ASN A 237 -17.62 -24.69 3.16
C ASN A 237 -17.06 -26.08 3.48
N LEU A 238 -15.80 -26.15 3.92
CA LEU A 238 -15.14 -27.39 4.34
C LEU A 238 -15.75 -27.97 5.62
N GLY A 239 -16.28 -27.12 6.49
CA GLY A 239 -17.06 -27.49 7.68
C GLY A 239 -18.29 -28.34 7.35
N ASN A 240 -18.90 -28.11 6.18
CA ASN A 240 -20.10 -28.80 5.73
C ASN A 240 -19.83 -30.08 4.94
N LEU A 241 -18.57 -30.43 4.68
CA LEU A 241 -18.25 -31.65 3.96
C LEU A 241 -18.50 -32.90 4.84
N PRO A 242 -19.02 -34.01 4.27
CA PRO A 242 -19.28 -35.24 5.03
C PRO A 242 -18.07 -35.76 5.81
N SER A 243 -16.90 -35.47 5.28
CA SER A 243 -15.61 -35.93 5.75
C SER A 243 -14.91 -34.95 6.72
N ARG A 244 -15.62 -33.89 7.16
CA ARG A 244 -15.19 -32.95 8.21
C ARG A 244 -14.63 -33.62 9.47
N LYS A 245 -15.16 -34.79 9.86
CA LYS A 245 -14.71 -35.53 11.06
C LYS A 245 -13.27 -36.02 10.97
N ARG A 246 -12.72 -36.16 9.76
CA ARG A 246 -11.37 -36.65 9.46
C ARG A 246 -10.35 -35.54 9.23
N MET A 247 -10.76 -34.27 9.30
CA MET A 247 -9.88 -33.12 9.09
C MET A 247 -9.85 -32.22 10.31
N GLU A 248 -8.70 -31.57 10.51
CA GLU A 248 -8.58 -30.40 11.35
C GLU A 248 -8.34 -29.17 10.46
N ILE A 249 -9.31 -28.25 10.45
CA ILE A 249 -9.28 -27.06 9.58
C ILE A 249 -8.67 -25.90 10.36
N ILE A 250 -7.57 -25.35 9.87
CA ILE A 250 -6.81 -24.32 10.58
C ILE A 250 -6.67 -23.07 9.70
N PRO A 251 -7.35 -21.96 10.02
CA PRO A 251 -7.14 -20.71 9.32
C PRO A 251 -5.78 -20.09 9.71
N LEU A 252 -5.10 -19.44 8.77
CA LEU A 252 -3.83 -18.74 9.02
C LEU A 252 -3.76 -17.40 8.26
N TYR A 253 -4.03 -16.31 8.97
CA TYR A 253 -3.90 -14.95 8.45
C TYR A 253 -3.43 -13.99 9.53
N SER A 254 -2.86 -12.86 9.11
CA SER A 254 -2.10 -11.96 9.99
C SER A 254 -2.87 -11.49 11.23
N ARG A 255 -4.19 -11.33 11.16
CA ARG A 255 -5.04 -10.81 12.25
C ARG A 255 -5.39 -11.84 13.34
N LEU A 256 -5.07 -13.12 13.16
CA LEU A 256 -5.29 -14.15 14.19
C LEU A 256 -4.41 -13.92 15.41
N ALA A 257 -4.86 -14.35 16.58
CA ALA A 257 -4.05 -14.37 17.79
C ALA A 257 -2.88 -15.36 17.64
N ARG A 258 -1.77 -15.15 18.36
CA ARG A 258 -0.57 -16.00 18.26
C ARG A 258 -0.87 -17.45 18.60
N GLU A 259 -1.67 -17.69 19.64
CA GLU A 259 -2.13 -19.02 20.07
C GLU A 259 -2.88 -19.74 18.95
N GLU A 260 -3.63 -19.01 18.11
CA GLU A 260 -4.33 -19.59 16.97
C GLU A 260 -3.39 -19.84 15.78
N GLN A 261 -2.42 -18.96 15.56
CA GLN A 261 -1.40 -19.15 14.52
C GLN A 261 -0.52 -20.36 14.83
N GLU A 262 -0.17 -20.59 16.10
CA GLU A 262 0.68 -21.70 16.54
C GLU A 262 0.01 -23.08 16.37
N LYS A 263 -1.33 -23.15 16.26
CA LYS A 263 -2.05 -24.41 16.00
C LYS A 263 -1.58 -25.11 14.72
N VAL A 264 -1.01 -24.39 13.76
CA VAL A 264 -0.48 -24.99 12.51
C VAL A 264 0.67 -25.96 12.76
N PHE A 265 1.40 -25.80 13.86
CA PHE A 265 2.52 -26.66 14.25
C PHE A 265 2.08 -27.88 15.08
N HIS A 266 0.83 -27.91 15.55
CA HIS A 266 0.33 -29.03 16.34
C HIS A 266 0.07 -30.25 15.44
N THR A 267 0.27 -31.44 16.00
CA THR A 267 -0.12 -32.71 15.38
C THR A 267 -1.51 -33.12 15.85
N PHE A 268 -2.34 -33.63 14.93
CA PHE A 268 -3.71 -34.05 15.22
C PHE A 268 -3.88 -35.54 14.90
N PRO A 269 -3.68 -36.46 15.86
CA PRO A 269 -3.76 -37.90 15.61
C PRO A 269 -5.11 -38.30 15.00
N GLY A 270 -5.08 -39.11 13.93
CA GLY A 270 -6.27 -39.58 13.24
C GLY A 270 -7.01 -38.54 12.39
N LYS A 271 -6.48 -37.31 12.29
CA LYS A 271 -7.02 -36.26 11.42
C LYS A 271 -5.95 -35.71 10.49
N GLN A 272 -6.32 -35.45 9.25
CA GLN A 272 -5.46 -34.70 8.32
C GLN A 272 -5.57 -33.20 8.61
N LYS A 273 -4.44 -32.49 8.62
CA LYS A 273 -4.45 -31.03 8.79
C LYS A 273 -4.76 -30.35 7.46
N VAL A 274 -5.70 -29.42 7.48
CA VAL A 274 -6.05 -28.60 6.32
C VAL A 274 -5.85 -27.14 6.71
N ILE A 275 -4.75 -26.56 6.26
CA ILE A 275 -4.34 -25.20 6.59
C ILE A 275 -4.81 -24.27 5.47
N ILE A 276 -5.49 -23.19 5.85
CA ILE A 276 -6.03 -22.21 4.91
C ILE A 276 -5.36 -20.87 5.19
N ALA A 277 -4.38 -20.51 4.36
CA ALA A 277 -3.44 -19.44 4.64
C ALA A 277 -3.45 -18.31 3.61
N THR A 278 -3.08 -17.11 4.07
CA THR A 278 -2.61 -16.04 3.17
C THR A 278 -1.17 -16.29 2.71
N ASN A 279 -0.54 -15.33 2.02
CA ASN A 279 0.88 -15.37 1.68
C ASN A 279 1.82 -15.44 2.91
N ILE A 280 1.30 -15.39 4.14
CA ILE A 280 2.07 -15.68 5.37
C ILE A 280 2.73 -17.08 5.35
N ALA A 281 2.11 -18.07 4.70
CA ALA A 281 2.68 -19.41 4.56
C ALA A 281 3.67 -19.54 3.38
N GLU A 282 3.78 -18.50 2.54
CA GLU A 282 4.62 -18.51 1.33
C GLU A 282 6.10 -18.36 1.64
N THR A 283 6.45 -17.51 2.60
CA THR A 283 7.84 -17.24 3.03
C THR A 283 8.01 -17.46 4.53
N SER A 284 7.19 -16.79 5.35
CA SER A 284 7.44 -16.56 6.78
C SER A 284 7.28 -17.73 7.75
N ILE A 285 6.65 -18.84 7.38
CA ILE A 285 6.45 -19.99 8.27
C ILE A 285 6.77 -21.28 7.54
N THR A 286 7.56 -22.15 8.16
CA THR A 286 7.78 -23.52 7.70
C THR A 286 6.80 -24.45 8.40
N ILE A 287 5.90 -25.05 7.64
CA ILE A 287 4.94 -26.02 8.12
C ILE A 287 5.38 -27.39 7.61
N ASP A 288 5.74 -28.27 8.52
CA ASP A 288 6.15 -29.64 8.18
C ASP A 288 4.95 -30.52 7.85
N GLY A 289 5.18 -31.53 7.02
CA GLY A 289 4.17 -32.55 6.68
C GLY A 289 3.22 -32.16 5.55
N VAL A 290 3.33 -30.97 4.96
CA VAL A 290 2.52 -30.56 3.80
C VAL A 290 2.93 -31.33 2.55
N THR A 291 1.97 -32.03 1.94
CA THR A 291 2.19 -32.83 0.72
C THR A 291 1.29 -32.39 -0.43
N ALA A 292 0.24 -31.61 -0.16
CA ALA A 292 -0.62 -31.03 -1.17
C ALA A 292 -0.77 -29.52 -0.97
N VAL A 293 -0.56 -28.77 -2.05
CA VAL A 293 -0.81 -27.32 -2.11
C VAL A 293 -1.96 -27.04 -3.07
N ILE A 294 -2.90 -26.20 -2.66
CA ILE A 294 -3.98 -25.69 -3.52
C ILE A 294 -3.80 -24.17 -3.65
N ASP A 295 -3.54 -23.70 -4.87
CA ASP A 295 -3.17 -22.31 -5.15
C ASP A 295 -4.09 -21.70 -6.23
N PRO A 296 -4.99 -20.77 -5.88
CA PRO A 296 -5.76 -20.00 -6.85
C PRO A 296 -4.92 -18.93 -7.56
N GLY A 297 -3.68 -18.72 -7.13
CA GLY A 297 -2.76 -17.80 -7.79
C GLY A 297 -3.07 -16.33 -7.55
N LEU A 298 -3.73 -16.01 -6.44
CA LEU A 298 -4.09 -14.64 -6.04
C LEU A 298 -3.40 -14.24 -4.73
N ALA A 299 -3.14 -12.95 -4.58
CA ALA A 299 -2.69 -12.33 -3.34
C ALA A 299 -3.23 -10.89 -3.23
N LYS A 300 -3.28 -10.38 -2.01
CA LYS A 300 -3.61 -8.98 -1.73
C LYS A 300 -2.34 -8.19 -1.46
N ILE A 301 -2.11 -7.14 -2.25
CA ILE A 301 -0.93 -6.28 -2.17
C ILE A 301 -1.36 -4.84 -1.84
N ASN A 302 -0.58 -4.17 -0.98
CA ASN A 302 -0.82 -2.78 -0.63
C ASN A 302 -0.33 -1.85 -1.74
N PHE A 303 -1.18 -0.89 -2.11
CA PHE A 303 -0.93 0.18 -3.08
C PHE A 303 -1.25 1.53 -2.46
N TYR A 304 -0.28 2.43 -2.54
CA TYR A 304 -0.40 3.81 -2.13
C TYR A 304 -0.67 4.72 -3.33
N ASN A 305 -1.63 5.64 -3.17
CA ASN A 305 -1.86 6.70 -4.16
C ASN A 305 -1.26 8.03 -3.66
N PRO A 306 -0.17 8.52 -4.29
CA PRO A 306 0.53 9.73 -3.86
C PRO A 306 -0.29 11.02 -4.02
N ARG A 307 -1.34 11.02 -4.86
CA ARG A 307 -2.19 12.21 -5.09
C ARG A 307 -3.28 12.32 -4.05
N SER A 308 -3.91 11.21 -3.69
CA SER A 308 -5.02 11.19 -2.73
C SER A 308 -4.61 10.83 -1.30
N PHE A 309 -3.34 10.49 -1.06
CA PHE A 309 -2.82 10.00 0.22
C PHE A 309 -3.58 8.79 0.76
N THR A 310 -4.11 7.95 -0.14
CA THR A 310 -4.94 6.79 0.22
C THR A 310 -4.17 5.50 0.02
N SER A 311 -4.22 4.63 1.03
CA SER A 311 -3.76 3.25 0.90
C SER A 311 -4.90 2.34 0.46
N SER A 312 -4.59 1.36 -0.36
CA SER A 312 -5.56 0.40 -0.89
C SER A 312 -4.97 -1.00 -0.92
N LEU A 313 -5.78 -1.99 -0.57
CA LEU A 313 -5.38 -3.38 -0.63
C LEU A 313 -6.03 -4.00 -1.86
N ILE A 314 -5.23 -4.20 -2.91
CA ILE A 314 -5.69 -4.65 -4.22
C ILE A 314 -5.38 -6.13 -4.36
N GLU A 315 -6.36 -6.90 -4.82
CA GLU A 315 -6.18 -8.30 -5.16
C GLU A 315 -5.57 -8.40 -6.56
N VAL A 316 -4.46 -9.12 -6.69
CA VAL A 316 -3.72 -9.28 -7.95
C VAL A 316 -3.28 -10.73 -8.13
N PRO A 317 -3.07 -11.18 -9.39
CA PRO A 317 -2.40 -12.42 -9.67
C PRO A 317 -0.97 -12.43 -9.11
N ILE A 318 -0.55 -13.55 -8.54
CA ILE A 318 0.83 -13.73 -8.07
C ILE A 318 1.81 -13.89 -9.24
N SER A 319 3.07 -13.53 -9.01
CA SER A 319 4.18 -13.76 -9.94
C SER A 319 4.55 -15.25 -10.07
N LYS A 320 5.35 -15.59 -11.10
CA LYS A 320 5.87 -16.96 -11.27
C LYS A 320 6.74 -17.38 -10.08
N ALA A 321 7.59 -16.47 -9.56
CA ALA A 321 8.41 -16.72 -8.38
C ALA A 321 7.55 -17.09 -7.17
N SER A 322 6.50 -16.31 -6.88
CA SER A 322 5.55 -16.59 -5.81
C SER A 322 4.84 -17.93 -6.00
N ALA A 323 4.35 -18.23 -7.21
CA ALA A 323 3.72 -19.51 -7.52
C ALA A 323 4.66 -20.71 -7.34
N ASN A 324 5.95 -20.53 -7.61
CA ASN A 324 6.97 -21.56 -7.41
C ASN A 324 7.34 -21.74 -5.94
N GLN A 325 7.37 -20.67 -5.15
CA GLN A 325 7.53 -20.76 -3.69
C GLN A 325 6.35 -21.50 -3.03
N ARG A 326 5.12 -21.18 -3.45
CA ARG A 326 3.91 -21.89 -3.00
C ARG A 326 3.96 -23.36 -3.34
N LYS A 327 4.30 -23.71 -4.59
CA LYS A 327 4.53 -25.10 -5.04
C LYS A 327 5.56 -25.80 -4.15
N GLY A 328 6.69 -25.13 -3.86
CA GLY A 328 7.77 -25.67 -3.04
C GLY A 328 7.35 -26.08 -1.63
N ARG A 329 6.21 -25.58 -1.11
CA ARG A 329 5.69 -25.99 0.20
C ARG A 329 5.23 -27.45 0.27
N ALA A 330 4.87 -28.06 -0.86
CA ALA A 330 4.48 -29.48 -0.93
C ALA A 330 5.66 -30.46 -1.06
N GLY A 331 6.88 -29.97 -1.35
CA GLY A 331 8.03 -30.81 -1.71
C GLY A 331 9.14 -30.84 -0.65
N ARG A 332 8.85 -30.45 0.59
CA ARG A 332 9.88 -30.28 1.63
C ARG A 332 10.25 -31.58 2.34
N THR A 333 9.26 -32.40 2.67
CA THR A 333 9.47 -33.63 3.47
C THR A 333 9.39 -34.90 2.63
N GLN A 334 8.61 -34.89 1.56
CA GLN A 334 8.39 -36.03 0.66
C GLN A 334 7.79 -35.52 -0.67
N PRO A 335 7.65 -36.39 -1.71
CA PRO A 335 6.99 -36.01 -2.94
C PRO A 335 5.56 -35.52 -2.71
N GLY A 336 5.15 -34.50 -3.46
CA GLY A 336 3.87 -33.82 -3.24
C GLY A 336 3.17 -33.39 -4.53
N LYS A 337 2.01 -32.76 -4.38
CA LYS A 337 1.19 -32.22 -5.47
C LYS A 337 0.91 -30.73 -5.27
N CYS A 338 0.86 -29.98 -6.36
CA CYS A 338 0.45 -28.58 -6.37
C CYS A 338 -0.67 -28.37 -7.39
N TYR A 339 -1.89 -28.13 -6.89
CA TYR A 339 -3.07 -27.82 -7.68
C TYR A 339 -3.15 -26.31 -7.92
N ARG A 340 -2.91 -25.88 -9.16
CA ARG A 340 -3.06 -24.49 -9.61
C ARG A 340 -4.47 -24.31 -10.16
N LEU A 341 -5.27 -23.44 -9.54
CA LEU A 341 -6.67 -23.21 -9.95
C LEU A 341 -6.78 -22.17 -11.07
N TYR A 342 -5.80 -22.17 -11.96
CA TYR A 342 -5.68 -21.30 -13.12
C TYR A 342 -5.05 -22.11 -14.26
N GLN A 343 -5.20 -21.64 -15.51
CA GLN A 343 -4.65 -22.35 -16.66
C GLN A 343 -3.13 -22.19 -16.76
N GLU A 344 -2.48 -23.15 -17.41
CA GLU A 344 -1.03 -23.07 -17.70
C GLU A 344 -0.67 -21.83 -18.52
N ARG A 345 -1.49 -21.47 -19.52
CA ARG A 345 -1.31 -20.24 -20.30
C ARG A 345 -1.33 -18.96 -19.45
N ASP A 346 -2.04 -18.96 -18.33
CA ASP A 346 -2.06 -17.84 -17.39
C ASP A 346 -0.75 -17.81 -16.60
N TYR A 347 -0.29 -18.97 -16.10
CA TYR A 347 1.02 -19.10 -15.47
C TYR A 347 2.15 -18.56 -16.35
N GLU A 348 2.18 -18.92 -17.63
CA GLU A 348 3.22 -18.52 -18.57
C GLU A 348 3.26 -17.00 -18.83
N ARG A 349 2.11 -16.33 -18.78
CA ARG A 349 1.99 -14.88 -19.03
C ARG A 349 2.26 -14.02 -17.80
N ARG A 350 2.28 -14.61 -16.60
CA ARG A 350 2.56 -13.87 -15.36
C ARG A 350 4.00 -13.32 -15.34
N PRO A 351 4.22 -12.17 -14.70
CA PRO A 351 5.56 -11.64 -14.51
C PRO A 351 6.41 -12.61 -13.69
N LEU A 352 7.72 -12.60 -13.93
CA LEU A 352 8.65 -13.48 -13.23
C LEU A 352 8.66 -13.18 -11.72
N PHE A 353 8.69 -11.89 -11.37
CA PHE A 353 8.73 -11.40 -9.99
C PHE A 353 7.54 -10.50 -9.67
N THR A 354 7.27 -10.34 -8.38
CA THR A 354 6.25 -9.42 -7.87
C THR A 354 6.79 -7.99 -7.96
N MET A 355 5.95 -7.01 -8.27
CA MET A 355 6.32 -5.61 -8.27
C MET A 355 6.89 -5.17 -6.91
N GLU A 356 8.06 -4.54 -6.94
CA GLU A 356 8.83 -4.11 -5.78
C GLU A 356 8.04 -3.10 -4.93
N GLU A 357 8.32 -3.07 -3.63
CA GLU A 357 7.56 -2.22 -2.70
C GLU A 357 7.76 -0.72 -2.97
N ILE A 358 8.94 -0.32 -3.44
CA ILE A 358 9.30 1.07 -3.72
C ILE A 358 8.35 1.76 -4.71
N TYR A 359 7.69 1.00 -5.59
CA TYR A 359 6.74 1.54 -6.58
C TYR A 359 5.31 1.69 -6.08
N ARG A 360 4.99 1.13 -4.90
CA ARG A 360 3.61 0.95 -4.43
C ARG A 360 3.36 1.40 -3.00
N THR A 361 4.33 2.04 -2.36
CA THR A 361 4.25 2.53 -0.97
C THR A 361 4.49 4.04 -0.85
N ASP A 362 4.28 4.59 0.34
CA ASP A 362 4.60 5.98 0.68
C ASP A 362 6.09 6.13 0.96
N LEU A 363 6.77 7.00 0.20
CA LEU A 363 8.21 7.24 0.34
C LEU A 363 8.56 8.28 1.42
N SER A 364 7.57 8.88 2.09
CA SER A 364 7.78 9.97 3.06
C SER A 364 8.71 9.57 4.22
N GLU A 365 8.64 8.33 4.70
CA GLU A 365 9.54 7.84 5.76
C GLU A 365 10.98 7.75 5.27
N VAL A 366 11.22 7.10 4.12
CA VAL A 366 12.57 6.97 3.56
C VAL A 366 13.16 8.33 3.21
N ILE A 367 12.41 9.23 2.60
CA ILE A 367 12.91 10.58 2.29
C ILE A 367 13.26 11.35 3.57
N LEU A 368 12.47 11.22 4.64
CA LEU A 368 12.82 11.83 5.92
C LEU A 368 14.13 11.26 6.47
N ARG A 369 14.34 9.94 6.36
CA ARG A 369 15.58 9.26 6.76
C ARG A 369 16.77 9.68 5.88
N MET A 370 16.59 9.82 4.57
CA MET A 370 17.61 10.33 3.66
C MET A 370 18.03 11.75 4.03
N ALA A 371 17.06 12.64 4.27
CA ALA A 371 17.34 14.01 4.70
C ALA A 371 18.05 14.06 6.07
N GLU A 372 17.69 13.15 6.98
CA GLU A 372 18.36 12.99 8.27
C GLU A 372 19.85 12.66 8.15
N ILE A 373 20.21 11.84 7.17
CA ILE A 373 21.61 11.44 6.94
C ILE A 373 22.36 12.37 5.96
N GLY A 374 21.78 13.53 5.64
CA GLY A 374 22.40 14.54 4.77
C GLY A 374 22.28 14.25 3.27
N ILE A 375 21.39 13.35 2.85
CA ILE A 375 21.10 13.08 1.44
C ILE A 375 19.92 13.95 1.01
N SER A 376 20.16 14.92 0.14
CA SER A 376 19.13 15.83 -0.43
C SER A 376 18.77 15.53 -1.89
N ASP A 377 19.67 14.83 -2.60
CA ASP A 377 19.45 14.32 -3.95
C ASP A 377 18.74 12.96 -3.88
N PHE A 378 17.42 13.00 -3.72
CA PHE A 378 16.59 11.81 -3.57
C PHE A 378 16.46 11.04 -4.89
N GLU A 379 16.53 11.73 -6.03
CA GLU A 379 16.34 11.18 -7.36
C GLU A 379 17.53 10.35 -7.83
N ASN A 380 18.76 10.75 -7.49
CA ASN A 380 19.98 10.07 -7.90
C ASN A 380 20.62 9.20 -6.81
N PHE A 381 19.93 8.97 -5.69
CA PHE A 381 20.38 7.97 -4.72
C PHE A 381 20.40 6.59 -5.39
N ASP A 382 21.47 5.83 -5.14
CA ASP A 382 21.75 4.53 -5.78
C ASP A 382 20.85 3.43 -5.21
N PHE A 383 19.54 3.51 -5.46
CA PHE A 383 18.62 2.40 -5.21
C PHE A 383 18.83 1.31 -6.26
N ILE A 384 18.79 0.05 -5.85
CA ILE A 384 18.77 -1.11 -6.76
C ILE A 384 17.62 -1.03 -7.79
N SER A 385 16.51 -0.39 -7.43
CA SER A 385 15.46 -0.01 -8.36
C SER A 385 15.06 1.44 -8.10
N PRO A 386 15.14 2.34 -9.10
CA PRO A 386 14.90 3.76 -8.88
C PRO A 386 13.41 3.99 -8.56
N PRO A 387 13.09 4.78 -7.52
CA PRO A 387 11.72 5.11 -7.16
C PRO A 387 11.01 5.92 -8.27
N PRO A 388 9.67 5.83 -8.36
CA PRO A 388 8.93 6.65 -9.30
C PRO A 388 9.00 8.14 -8.92
N ARG A 389 9.26 9.01 -9.90
CA ARG A 389 9.39 10.47 -9.70
C ARG A 389 8.18 11.09 -8.99
N GLU A 390 6.96 10.67 -9.37
CA GLU A 390 5.74 11.15 -8.69
C GLU A 390 5.72 10.78 -7.19
N GLY A 391 6.29 9.63 -6.84
CA GLY A 391 6.43 9.19 -5.45
C GLY A 391 7.37 10.08 -4.65
N ILE A 392 8.53 10.42 -5.22
CA ILE A 392 9.48 11.37 -4.59
C ILE A 392 8.82 12.74 -4.38
N ILE A 393 8.21 13.29 -5.44
CA ILE A 393 7.56 14.61 -5.38
C ILE A 393 6.49 14.64 -4.28
N SER A 394 5.63 13.62 -4.24
CA SER A 394 4.56 13.53 -3.23
C SER A 394 5.10 13.39 -1.80
N ALA A 395 6.17 12.62 -1.61
CA ALA A 395 6.82 12.48 -0.31
C ALA A 395 7.49 13.79 0.13
N VAL A 396 8.16 14.52 -0.77
CA VAL A 396 8.71 15.85 -0.49
C VAL A 396 7.60 16.85 -0.15
N GLU A 397 6.51 16.88 -0.92
CA GLU A 397 5.33 17.72 -0.64
C GLU A 397 4.72 17.39 0.73
N THR A 398 4.65 16.10 1.07
CA THR A 398 4.18 15.63 2.38
C THR A 398 5.06 16.12 3.51
N LEU A 399 6.38 15.94 3.41
CA LEU A 399 7.31 16.38 4.44
C LEU A 399 7.34 17.91 4.58
N ARG A 400 7.21 18.65 3.47
CA ARG A 400 7.03 20.11 3.50
C ARG A 400 5.72 20.51 4.16
N LEU A 401 4.62 19.80 3.89
CA LEU A 401 3.33 20.04 4.54
C LEU A 401 3.38 19.79 6.05
N LEU A 402 4.21 18.85 6.50
CA LEU A 402 4.50 18.59 7.91
C LEU A 402 5.54 19.56 8.50
N HIS A 403 6.13 20.43 7.68
CA HIS A 403 7.26 21.30 8.00
C HIS A 403 8.51 20.53 8.45
N ALA A 404 8.69 19.28 8.02
CA ALA A 404 9.84 18.45 8.37
C ALA A 404 11.10 18.82 7.56
N ILE A 405 10.93 19.20 6.29
CA ILE A 405 12.01 19.64 5.41
C ILE A 405 11.73 21.03 4.82
N ASP A 406 12.78 21.72 4.42
CA ASP A 406 12.70 23.05 3.79
C ASP A 406 12.71 22.99 2.24
N GLU A 407 12.88 24.15 1.61
CA GLU A 407 12.97 24.26 0.14
C GLU A 407 14.24 23.64 -0.43
N ASN A 408 15.34 23.62 0.34
CA ASN A 408 16.61 22.97 0.00
C ASN A 408 16.60 21.47 0.27
N ARG A 409 15.47 20.92 0.76
CA ARG A 409 15.28 19.51 1.12
C ARG A 409 16.11 19.08 2.35
N GLU A 410 16.49 20.04 3.18
CA GLU A 410 17.19 19.78 4.44
C GLU A 410 16.20 19.73 5.61
N LEU A 411 16.58 19.06 6.71
CA LEU A 411 15.74 18.99 7.91
C LEU A 411 15.58 20.36 8.58
N THR A 412 14.33 20.75 8.82
CA THR A 412 14.02 21.92 9.66
C THR A 412 14.22 21.60 11.15
N ALA A 413 14.07 22.59 12.02
CA ALA A 413 14.02 22.35 13.47
C ALA A 413 12.89 21.38 13.88
N ILE A 414 11.73 21.42 13.20
CA ILE A 414 10.64 20.47 13.42
C ILE A 414 11.05 19.08 12.92
N GLY A 415 11.66 18.97 11.74
CA GLY A 415 12.15 17.70 11.20
C GLY A 415 13.17 17.03 12.11
N LYS A 416 14.12 17.80 12.67
CA LYS A 416 15.11 17.32 13.63
C LYS A 416 14.48 16.76 14.91
N LEU A 417 13.37 17.32 15.38
CA LEU A 417 12.61 16.79 16.52
C LEU A 417 11.75 15.57 16.16
N MET A 418 11.30 15.45 14.90
CA MET A 418 10.47 14.32 14.46
C MET A 418 11.27 13.02 14.32
N VAL A 419 12.50 13.15 13.82
CA VAL A 419 13.40 12.08 13.41
C VAL A 419 13.69 11.02 14.50
N PRO A 420 13.92 11.39 15.78
CA PRO A 420 14.25 10.40 16.81
C PRO A 420 13.10 9.44 17.14
N PHE A 421 11.86 9.80 16.83
CA PHE A 421 10.72 8.93 17.06
C PHE A 421 10.64 7.85 15.96
N PRO A 422 10.62 6.55 16.31
CA PRO A 422 10.60 5.44 15.34
C PRO A 422 9.19 5.13 14.81
N ILE A 423 8.46 6.17 14.42
CA ILE A 423 7.08 6.12 13.91
C ILE A 423 6.96 6.93 12.61
N LEU A 424 5.82 6.79 11.92
CA LEU A 424 5.59 7.49 10.65
C LEU A 424 5.73 9.02 10.81
N PRO A 425 6.25 9.75 9.80
CA PRO A 425 6.45 11.19 9.89
C PRO A 425 5.23 11.97 10.38
N ARG A 426 4.03 11.59 9.91
CA ARG A 426 2.77 12.19 10.34
C ARG A 426 2.50 12.03 11.85
N LEU A 427 2.87 10.90 12.44
CA LEU A 427 2.68 10.61 13.86
C LEU A 427 3.74 11.33 14.69
N SER A 428 5.01 11.31 14.27
CA SER A 428 6.07 12.09 14.90
C SER A 428 5.71 13.57 14.92
N ARG A 429 5.11 14.08 13.84
CA ARG A 429 4.66 15.47 13.76
C ARG A 429 3.57 15.81 14.79
N MET A 430 2.68 14.88 15.12
CA MET A 430 1.68 15.08 16.19
C MET A 430 2.37 15.31 17.53
N VAL A 431 3.36 14.46 17.85
CA VAL A 431 4.15 14.54 19.10
C VAL A 431 4.95 15.84 19.15
N VAL A 432 5.60 16.22 18.06
CA VAL A 432 6.35 17.48 18.00
C VAL A 432 5.42 18.70 18.11
N GLU A 433 4.20 18.64 17.58
CA GLU A 433 3.24 19.74 17.75
C GLU A 433 2.81 19.92 19.22
N SER A 434 2.56 18.82 19.94
CA SER A 434 2.24 18.92 21.36
C SER A 434 3.42 19.41 22.18
N ILE A 435 4.64 18.96 21.89
CA ILE A 435 5.86 19.48 22.52
C ILE A 435 5.98 21.01 22.35
N LEU A 436 5.82 21.51 21.12
CA LEU A 436 6.10 22.91 20.81
C LEU A 436 4.98 23.88 21.20
N LYS A 437 3.71 23.46 21.12
CA LYS A 437 2.57 24.38 21.30
C LYS A 437 1.61 24.01 22.41
N TYR A 438 1.51 22.73 22.75
CA TYR A 438 0.47 22.22 23.66
C TYR A 438 1.06 21.21 24.67
N PRO A 439 2.08 21.59 25.47
CA PRO A 439 2.82 20.61 26.27
C PRO A 439 1.96 19.87 27.29
N ARG A 440 0.84 20.47 27.74
CA ARG A 440 -0.13 19.85 28.67
C ARG A 440 -0.94 18.69 28.08
N VAL A 441 -0.83 18.40 26.78
CA VAL A 441 -1.48 17.24 26.14
C VAL A 441 -0.47 16.23 25.56
N LEU A 442 0.81 16.33 25.94
CA LEU A 442 1.85 15.48 25.40
C LEU A 442 1.55 14.00 25.70
N GLU A 443 1.16 13.67 26.93
CA GLU A 443 0.79 12.30 27.29
C GLU A 443 -0.35 11.75 26.41
N GLU A 444 -1.42 12.53 26.23
CA GLU A 444 -2.56 12.15 25.39
C GLU A 444 -2.15 11.92 23.92
N VAL A 445 -1.26 12.75 23.38
CA VAL A 445 -0.75 12.60 22.02
C VAL A 445 0.14 11.37 21.87
N LEU A 446 0.97 11.05 22.87
CA LEU A 446 1.77 9.82 22.88
C LEU A 446 0.86 8.59 22.87
N ILE A 447 -0.22 8.59 23.66
CA ILE A 447 -1.23 7.51 23.62
C ILE A 447 -1.83 7.39 22.21
N ALA A 448 -2.25 8.50 21.61
CA ALA A 448 -2.81 8.50 20.25
C ALA A 448 -1.84 7.93 19.20
N ALA A 449 -0.57 8.34 19.27
CA ALA A 449 0.48 7.86 18.39
C ALA A 449 0.71 6.35 18.55
N SER A 450 0.66 5.83 19.78
CA SER A 450 0.75 4.38 20.05
C SER A 450 -0.41 3.60 19.42
N PHE A 451 -1.66 4.07 19.58
CA PHE A 451 -2.82 3.43 18.95
C PHE A 451 -2.75 3.43 17.42
N LEU A 452 -2.23 4.50 16.81
CA LEU A 452 -2.08 4.59 15.35
C LEU A 452 -0.87 3.80 14.81
N SER A 453 0.05 3.39 15.68
CA SER A 453 1.22 2.61 15.31
C SER A 453 0.97 1.10 15.39
N THR A 454 -0.11 0.68 16.05
CA THR A 454 -0.48 -0.73 16.22
C THR A 454 -1.76 -1.08 15.45
N ARG A 455 -2.12 -2.37 15.49
CA ARG A 455 -3.43 -2.82 15.05
C ARG A 455 -4.51 -2.42 16.06
N SER A 456 -5.76 -2.50 15.64
CA SER A 456 -6.91 -2.29 16.52
C SER A 456 -6.98 -3.38 17.60
N PRO A 457 -7.05 -3.03 18.90
CA PRO A 457 -7.18 -4.01 19.99
C PRO A 457 -8.59 -4.62 20.11
N PHE A 458 -9.58 -4.07 19.42
CA PHE A 458 -10.97 -4.54 19.48
C PHE A 458 -11.16 -5.88 18.77
N LEU A 459 -11.62 -6.89 19.51
CA LEU A 459 -11.93 -8.23 19.00
C LEU A 459 -13.42 -8.35 18.66
N LEU A 460 -13.73 -9.04 17.56
CA LEU A 460 -15.11 -9.40 17.19
C LEU A 460 -15.14 -10.92 16.96
N PRO A 461 -15.20 -11.73 18.03
CA PRO A 461 -15.28 -13.18 17.92
C PRO A 461 -16.56 -13.59 17.20
N HIS A 462 -16.49 -14.69 16.47
CA HIS A 462 -17.64 -15.17 15.72
C HIS A 462 -18.71 -15.71 16.67
N GLY A 463 -19.97 -15.27 16.50
CA GLY A 463 -21.09 -15.66 17.35
C GLY A 463 -21.32 -14.71 18.55
N GLU A 464 -20.33 -13.88 18.89
CA GLU A 464 -20.37 -12.94 20.00
C GLU A 464 -20.25 -11.47 19.54
N GLU A 465 -20.44 -11.19 18.25
CA GLU A 465 -20.18 -9.87 17.67
C GLU A 465 -21.06 -8.76 18.27
N ILE A 466 -22.29 -9.08 18.68
CA ILE A 466 -23.22 -8.13 19.30
C ILE A 466 -22.76 -7.75 20.71
N GLU A 467 -22.38 -8.75 21.52
CA GLU A 467 -21.91 -8.54 22.89
C GLU A 467 -20.55 -7.84 22.89
N ALA A 468 -19.64 -8.23 22.01
CA ALA A 468 -18.36 -7.55 21.81
C ALA A 468 -18.57 -6.06 21.47
N ARG A 469 -19.47 -5.75 20.53
CA ARG A 469 -19.79 -4.35 20.21
C ARG A 469 -20.35 -3.61 21.42
N LYS A 470 -21.32 -4.18 22.15
CA LYS A 470 -21.88 -3.57 23.38
C LYS A 470 -20.80 -3.31 24.42
N ALA A 471 -19.85 -4.22 24.60
CA ALA A 471 -18.73 -4.01 25.50
C ALA A 471 -17.85 -2.84 25.03
N HIS A 472 -17.50 -2.78 23.74
CA HIS A 472 -16.74 -1.68 23.15
C HIS A 472 -17.45 -0.32 23.25
N HIS A 473 -18.78 -0.31 23.21
CA HIS A 473 -19.60 0.90 23.37
C HIS A 473 -19.30 1.65 24.68
N THR A 474 -18.82 0.95 25.70
CA THR A 474 -18.44 1.51 27.01
C THR A 474 -17.34 2.57 26.92
N PHE A 475 -16.48 2.49 25.90
CA PHE A 475 -15.36 3.41 25.71
C PHE A 475 -15.69 4.62 24.84
N ARG A 476 -16.91 4.69 24.28
CA ARG A 476 -17.28 5.74 23.35
C ARG A 476 -17.20 7.13 23.97
N ASP A 477 -16.83 8.08 23.13
CA ASP A 477 -16.88 9.49 23.46
C ASP A 477 -17.50 10.30 22.31
N PRO A 478 -18.34 11.32 22.59
CA PRO A 478 -18.88 12.23 21.56
C PRO A 478 -17.80 12.99 20.79
N LEU A 479 -16.59 13.14 21.34
CA LEU A 479 -15.42 13.71 20.69
C LEU A 479 -14.63 12.66 19.88
N GLY A 480 -15.22 11.49 19.62
CA GLY A 480 -14.76 10.52 18.64
C GLY A 480 -13.71 9.52 19.12
N ASP A 481 -13.09 8.83 18.15
CA ASP A 481 -12.22 7.69 18.40
C ASP A 481 -10.96 8.07 19.18
N PHE A 482 -10.34 9.23 18.88
CA PHE A 482 -9.11 9.66 19.55
C PHE A 482 -9.30 9.88 21.05
N VAL A 483 -10.48 10.34 21.48
CA VAL A 483 -10.81 10.50 22.90
C VAL A 483 -11.25 9.17 23.51
N SER A 484 -11.91 8.33 22.71
CA SER A 484 -12.27 6.96 23.11
C SER A 484 -11.01 6.11 23.41
N TYR A 485 -9.92 6.30 22.67
CA TYR A 485 -8.62 5.68 22.93
C TYR A 485 -8.04 6.07 24.30
N LEU A 486 -8.13 7.36 24.67
CA LEU A 486 -7.69 7.82 26.00
C LEU A 486 -8.49 7.15 27.12
N LYS A 487 -9.81 7.03 26.97
CA LYS A 487 -10.67 6.34 27.93
C LYS A 487 -10.30 4.86 28.08
N LEU A 488 -10.14 4.17 26.95
CA LEU A 488 -9.74 2.77 26.91
C LEU A 488 -8.38 2.58 27.59
N PHE A 489 -7.39 3.38 27.20
CA PHE A 489 -6.04 3.30 27.76
C PHE A 489 -6.05 3.49 29.27
N ARG A 490 -6.63 4.58 29.78
CA ARG A 490 -6.68 4.89 31.22
C ARG A 490 -7.42 3.82 32.02
N LYS A 491 -8.51 3.27 31.48
CA LYS A 491 -9.26 2.20 32.15
C LYS A 491 -8.50 0.88 32.16
N PHE A 492 -7.80 0.54 31.07
CA PHE A 492 -6.95 -0.64 31.00
C PHE A 492 -5.76 -0.54 31.97
N THR A 493 -5.02 0.58 31.95
CA THR A 493 -3.86 0.79 32.83
C THR A 493 -4.25 0.91 34.31
N GLY A 494 -5.45 1.39 34.60
CA GLY A 494 -5.98 1.46 35.97
C GLY A 494 -6.61 0.15 36.47
N SER A 495 -6.79 -0.86 35.60
CA SER A 495 -7.32 -2.15 36.01
C SER A 495 -6.27 -2.97 36.78
N ARG A 496 -6.66 -3.56 37.91
CA ARG A 496 -5.79 -4.47 38.68
C ARG A 496 -5.57 -5.79 37.95
N ASN A 497 -6.64 -6.32 37.34
CA ASN A 497 -6.60 -7.56 36.57
C ASN A 497 -6.76 -7.21 35.09
N LYS A 498 -5.66 -7.28 34.33
CA LYS A 498 -5.63 -6.86 32.92
C LYS A 498 -6.20 -7.95 32.01
N GLU A 499 -5.99 -9.22 32.34
CA GLU A 499 -6.55 -10.35 31.59
C GLU A 499 -8.08 -10.37 31.68
N GLU A 500 -8.62 -10.24 32.90
CA GLU A 500 -10.08 -10.20 33.12
C GLU A 500 -10.71 -8.98 32.45
N PHE A 501 -10.04 -7.82 32.48
CA PHE A 501 -10.49 -6.64 31.77
C PHE A 501 -10.58 -6.88 30.26
N CYS A 502 -9.54 -7.47 29.67
CA CYS A 502 -9.50 -7.74 28.24
C CYS A 502 -10.56 -8.75 27.82
N SER A 503 -10.76 -9.80 28.61
CA SER A 503 -11.81 -10.80 28.40
C SER A 503 -13.20 -10.16 28.45
N THR A 504 -13.49 -9.40 29.51
CA THR A 504 -14.79 -8.72 29.71
C THR A 504 -15.14 -7.78 28.56
N TYR A 505 -14.14 -7.07 28.04
CA TYR A 505 -14.34 -6.04 27.02
C TYR A 505 -14.03 -6.48 25.59
N TYR A 506 -13.75 -7.77 25.36
CA TYR A 506 -13.40 -8.30 24.03
C TYR A 506 -12.24 -7.53 23.40
N LEU A 507 -11.13 -7.45 24.13
CA LEU A 507 -9.92 -6.76 23.73
C LEU A 507 -8.74 -7.73 23.67
N ASP A 508 -7.83 -7.49 22.73
CA ASP A 508 -6.58 -8.24 22.66
C ASP A 508 -5.56 -7.69 23.68
N HIS A 509 -5.26 -8.50 24.70
CA HIS A 509 -4.32 -8.14 25.76
C HIS A 509 -2.92 -7.84 25.22
N LYS A 510 -2.48 -8.59 24.19
CA LYS A 510 -1.16 -8.41 23.58
C LYS A 510 -1.05 -7.07 22.87
N THR A 511 -2.02 -6.75 22.01
CA THR A 511 -2.07 -5.44 21.33
C THR A 511 -2.14 -4.30 22.33
N LEU A 512 -2.93 -4.40 23.41
CA LEU A 512 -2.98 -3.34 24.44
C LEU A 512 -1.67 -3.20 25.22
N SER A 513 -1.01 -4.32 25.52
CA SER A 513 0.31 -4.31 26.15
C SER A 513 1.36 -3.68 25.22
N GLU A 514 1.31 -3.98 23.92
CA GLU A 514 2.15 -3.34 22.91
C GLU A 514 1.90 -1.83 22.83
N ILE A 515 0.65 -1.37 22.85
CA ILE A 515 0.29 0.06 22.89
C ILE A 515 0.90 0.74 24.13
N CYS A 516 0.82 0.09 25.30
CA CYS A 516 1.44 0.60 26.53
C CYS A 516 2.96 0.70 26.40
N ASN A 517 3.62 -0.33 25.87
CA ASN A 517 5.07 -0.35 25.69
C ASN A 517 5.53 0.75 24.71
N ILE A 518 4.85 0.90 23.58
CA ILE A 518 5.13 1.98 22.62
C ILE A 518 4.94 3.34 23.29
N LYS A 519 3.88 3.53 24.09
CA LYS A 519 3.66 4.80 24.79
C LYS A 519 4.82 5.11 25.73
N LEU A 520 5.28 4.14 26.51
CA LEU A 520 6.41 4.31 27.43
C LEU A 520 7.69 4.68 26.68
N GLN A 521 8.00 4.03 25.57
CA GLN A 521 9.22 4.36 24.83
C GLN A 521 9.17 5.68 24.09
N LEU A 522 8.02 6.04 23.51
CA LEU A 522 7.86 7.39 22.97
C LEU A 522 7.97 8.45 24.09
N GLN A 523 7.54 8.11 25.30
CA GLN A 523 7.71 8.96 26.47
C GLN A 523 9.19 9.07 26.88
N ASP A 524 9.94 7.96 26.88
CA ASP A 524 11.36 7.92 27.20
C ASP A 524 12.17 8.74 26.18
N ILE A 525 11.91 8.57 24.88
CA ILE A 525 12.54 9.37 23.81
C ILE A 525 12.26 10.86 24.00
N ALA A 526 11.03 11.23 24.38
CA ALA A 526 10.70 12.63 24.66
C ALA A 526 11.41 13.13 25.93
N GLY A 527 11.53 12.29 26.96
CA GLY A 527 12.27 12.57 28.20
C GLY A 527 13.76 12.78 27.98
N ASP A 528 14.39 11.94 27.16
CA ASP A 528 15.81 12.04 26.77
C ASP A 528 16.11 13.35 26.01
N GLN A 529 15.10 13.90 25.32
CA GLN A 529 15.17 15.21 24.69
C GLN A 529 14.90 16.37 25.67
N GLY A 530 14.75 16.09 26.96
CA GLY A 530 14.48 17.07 28.01
C GLY A 530 13.03 17.56 28.08
N MET A 531 12.07 16.84 27.50
CA MET A 531 10.67 17.25 27.46
C MET A 531 9.91 16.82 28.71
N ILE A 532 9.15 17.74 29.30
CA ILE A 532 8.27 17.44 30.43
C ILE A 532 6.98 16.80 29.92
N ILE A 533 6.71 15.58 30.37
CA ILE A 533 5.50 14.83 30.02
C ILE A 533 4.35 15.30 30.91
N ALA A 534 3.57 16.26 30.41
CA ALA A 534 2.38 16.76 31.09
C ALA A 534 1.08 16.21 30.45
N SER A 535 0.02 16.18 31.27
CA SER A 535 -1.32 15.74 30.90
C SER A 535 -2.40 16.66 31.47
N GLY A 536 -3.65 16.47 31.05
CA GLY A 536 -4.79 17.24 31.55
C GLY A 536 -5.05 18.58 30.83
N GLY A 537 -4.41 18.81 29.68
CA GLY A 537 -4.76 19.90 28.76
C GLY A 537 -6.14 19.71 28.11
N GLY A 538 -6.64 20.75 27.45
CA GLY A 538 -7.96 20.73 26.82
C GLY A 538 -8.04 19.80 25.61
N PHE A 539 -9.17 19.11 25.41
CA PHE A 539 -9.37 18.22 24.24
C PHE A 539 -9.21 18.94 22.89
N THR A 540 -9.47 20.25 22.85
CA THR A 540 -9.20 21.05 21.65
C THR A 540 -7.71 21.07 21.29
N ASP A 541 -6.83 21.23 22.28
CA ASP A 541 -5.39 21.29 22.08
C ASP A 541 -4.85 19.92 21.65
N TYR A 542 -5.37 18.86 22.28
CA TYR A 542 -5.11 17.48 21.91
C TYR A 542 -5.50 17.20 20.45
N LEU A 543 -6.74 17.48 20.05
CA LEU A 543 -7.22 17.24 18.69
C LEU A 543 -6.54 18.15 17.65
N CYS A 544 -6.13 19.37 18.02
CA CYS A 544 -5.32 20.23 17.14
C CYS A 544 -3.92 19.64 16.92
N SER A 545 -3.30 19.08 17.97
CA SER A 545 -1.98 18.42 17.87
C SER A 545 -2.05 17.20 16.95
N VAL A 546 -3.05 16.33 17.18
CA VAL A 546 -3.34 15.16 16.34
C VAL A 546 -3.57 15.58 14.88
N SER A 547 -4.38 16.60 14.65
CA SER A 547 -4.72 17.06 13.29
C SER A 547 -3.56 17.75 12.57
N SER A 548 -2.58 18.29 13.29
CA SER A 548 -1.41 18.95 12.68
C SER A 548 -0.45 17.93 12.06
N GLY A 549 -0.33 16.75 12.67
CA GLY A 549 0.38 15.63 12.04
C GLY A 549 -0.44 14.92 10.97
N LEU A 550 -1.76 14.81 11.15
CA LEU A 550 -2.69 14.17 10.21
C LEU A 550 -3.37 15.15 9.25
N ILE A 551 -2.66 16.22 8.89
CA ILE A 551 -3.18 17.34 8.09
C ILE A 551 -3.81 16.89 6.77
N GLN A 552 -3.27 15.85 6.13
CA GLN A 552 -3.77 15.25 4.88
C GLN A 552 -5.13 14.57 5.06
N PHE A 553 -5.47 14.16 6.28
CA PHE A 553 -6.67 13.41 6.63
C PHE A 553 -7.71 14.26 7.37
N VAL A 554 -7.51 15.57 7.44
CA VAL A 554 -8.55 16.50 7.85
C VAL A 554 -9.57 16.63 6.72
N CYS A 555 -10.83 16.34 7.03
CA CYS A 555 -11.91 16.30 6.06
C CYS A 555 -13.02 17.30 6.40
N ALA A 556 -13.69 17.80 5.37
CA ALA A 556 -14.94 18.56 5.48
C ALA A 556 -16.10 17.77 4.89
N ARG A 557 -17.28 17.91 5.50
CA ARG A 557 -18.52 17.30 5.03
C ARG A 557 -18.95 17.92 3.69
N SER A 558 -19.04 17.08 2.66
CA SER A 558 -19.48 17.49 1.31
C SER A 558 -20.91 17.03 0.98
N GLY A 559 -21.46 16.09 1.74
CA GLY A 559 -22.81 15.57 1.59
C GLY A 559 -23.23 14.74 2.81
N ARG A 560 -24.42 14.13 2.77
CA ARG A 560 -24.93 13.29 3.86
C ARG A 560 -24.03 12.07 4.07
N GLY A 561 -23.29 12.05 5.19
CA GLY A 561 -22.31 11.00 5.50
C GLY A 561 -21.13 10.90 4.52
N VAL A 562 -20.89 11.94 3.72
CA VAL A 562 -19.81 11.98 2.71
C VAL A 562 -18.90 13.17 2.96
N TYR A 563 -17.60 12.92 2.95
CA TYR A 563 -16.53 13.86 3.28
C TYR A 563 -15.53 13.99 2.12
N LYS A 564 -14.74 15.06 2.17
CA LYS A 564 -13.62 15.36 1.27
C LYS A 564 -12.43 15.88 2.06
N THR A 565 -11.21 15.53 1.67
CA THR A 565 -9.98 16.24 2.06
C THR A 565 -9.68 17.34 1.03
N LEU A 566 -8.49 17.96 1.12
CA LEU A 566 -8.02 18.88 0.08
C LEU A 566 -7.74 18.17 -1.26
N THR A 567 -7.44 16.88 -1.23
CA THR A 567 -6.98 16.11 -2.41
C THR A 567 -7.89 14.96 -2.80
N ALA A 568 -8.70 14.43 -1.88
CA ALA A 568 -9.58 13.29 -2.09
C ALA A 568 -11.04 13.63 -1.76
N GLY A 569 -11.99 12.95 -2.41
CA GLY A 569 -13.42 13.10 -2.18
C GLY A 569 -14.13 11.76 -2.04
N LYS A 570 -15.44 11.81 -1.75
CA LYS A 570 -16.30 10.61 -1.58
C LYS A 570 -15.85 9.70 -0.43
N ILE A 571 -15.33 10.29 0.65
CA ILE A 571 -14.89 9.57 1.84
C ILE A 571 -16.09 9.33 2.76
N GLN A 572 -16.24 8.13 3.30
CA GLN A 572 -17.25 7.77 4.29
C GLN A 572 -16.60 7.41 5.62
N ILE A 573 -17.26 7.67 6.75
CA ILE A 573 -16.77 7.19 8.05
C ILE A 573 -16.91 5.66 8.09
N HIS A 574 -15.84 4.96 8.47
CA HIS A 574 -15.84 3.51 8.56
C HIS A 574 -16.80 3.01 9.65
N PRO A 575 -17.54 1.90 9.44
CA PRO A 575 -18.47 1.35 10.43
C PRO A 575 -17.88 1.00 11.80
N GLY A 576 -16.56 0.79 11.85
CA GLY A 576 -15.83 0.52 13.09
C GLY A 576 -15.53 1.75 13.96
N SER A 577 -15.78 2.97 13.45
CA SER A 577 -15.60 4.20 14.23
C SER A 577 -16.79 4.47 15.14
N VAL A 578 -16.56 5.06 16.31
CA VAL A 578 -17.64 5.55 17.18
C VAL A 578 -18.43 6.69 16.53
N MET A 579 -17.83 7.38 15.55
CA MET A 579 -18.46 8.43 14.74
C MET A 579 -19.26 7.89 13.56
N PHE A 580 -19.44 6.57 13.44
CA PHE A 580 -20.25 6.00 12.37
C PHE A 580 -21.71 6.42 12.50
N LYS A 581 -22.29 6.91 11.39
CA LYS A 581 -23.63 7.55 11.28
C LYS A 581 -23.74 8.95 11.89
N GLU A 582 -22.73 9.43 12.60
CA GLU A 582 -22.63 10.82 12.99
C GLU A 582 -22.33 11.70 11.76
N ASN A 583 -22.74 12.97 11.83
CA ASN A 583 -22.58 13.91 10.71
C ASN A 583 -21.86 15.20 11.10
N PRO A 584 -20.68 15.15 11.78
CA PRO A 584 -19.88 16.33 12.05
C PRO A 584 -19.51 17.07 10.76
N ASP A 585 -19.36 18.38 10.86
CA ASP A 585 -19.00 19.23 9.72
C ASP A 585 -17.55 19.05 9.27
N TYR A 586 -16.65 18.88 10.24
CA TYR A 586 -15.24 18.63 10.02
C TYR A 586 -14.79 17.46 10.87
N ILE A 587 -13.86 16.69 10.34
CA ILE A 587 -13.27 15.53 11.03
C ILE A 587 -11.77 15.46 10.79
N VAL A 588 -11.05 14.82 11.70
CA VAL A 588 -9.72 14.25 11.46
C VAL A 588 -9.84 12.74 11.47
N ALA A 589 -9.17 12.07 10.54
CA ALA A 589 -9.05 10.62 10.49
C ALA A 589 -7.59 10.19 10.74
N GLY A 590 -7.38 9.05 11.40
CA GLY A 590 -6.06 8.42 11.55
C GLY A 590 -5.51 7.90 10.22
N GLU A 591 -6.40 7.38 9.38
CA GLU A 591 -6.07 6.91 8.03
C GLU A 591 -7.27 7.01 7.07
N ILE A 592 -6.97 7.08 5.78
CA ILE A 592 -7.95 6.95 4.70
C ILE A 592 -7.59 5.74 3.85
N VAL A 593 -8.47 4.75 3.86
CA VAL A 593 -8.29 3.47 3.18
C VAL A 593 -9.32 3.30 2.07
N LYS A 594 -8.89 2.80 0.91
CA LYS A 594 -9.77 2.47 -0.20
C LYS A 594 -9.93 0.95 -0.31
N THR A 595 -11.16 0.49 -0.11
CA THR A 595 -11.60 -0.88 -0.39
C THR A 595 -12.59 -0.85 -1.55
N SER A 596 -13.84 -1.28 -1.36
CA SER A 596 -14.94 -1.02 -2.31
C SER A 596 -15.36 0.45 -2.32
N ARG A 597 -15.16 1.14 -1.20
CA ARG A 597 -15.35 2.59 -1.03
C ARG A 597 -14.15 3.17 -0.29
N THR A 598 -14.06 4.49 -0.28
CA THR A 598 -13.03 5.19 0.49
C THR A 598 -13.55 5.45 1.89
N TYR A 599 -12.85 4.94 2.90
CA TYR A 599 -13.25 4.99 4.30
C TYR A 599 -12.23 5.74 5.15
N ALA A 600 -12.72 6.63 6.01
CA ALA A 600 -11.97 7.24 7.09
C ALA A 600 -12.05 6.34 8.34
N ARG A 601 -10.91 6.01 8.95
CA ARG A 601 -10.81 5.21 10.18
C ARG A 601 -10.15 6.04 11.29
N SER A 602 -10.46 5.72 12.54
CA SER A 602 -10.01 6.47 13.73
C SER A 602 -10.39 7.95 13.61
N VAL A 603 -11.67 8.24 13.74
CA VAL A 603 -12.28 9.54 13.41
C VAL A 603 -12.68 10.31 14.65
N SER A 604 -12.28 11.59 14.72
CA SER A 604 -12.82 12.56 15.69
C SER A 604 -13.34 13.82 15.01
N PRO A 605 -14.40 14.46 15.56
CA PRO A 605 -14.93 15.70 15.03
C PRO A 605 -14.00 16.88 15.32
N LEU A 606 -14.00 17.85 14.41
CA LEU A 606 -13.33 19.14 14.55
C LEU A 606 -14.35 20.27 14.41
N LYS A 607 -14.00 21.44 14.95
CA LYS A 607 -14.73 22.69 14.74
C LYS A 607 -14.03 23.54 13.68
N PHE A 608 -14.80 24.35 12.96
CA PHE A 608 -14.27 25.23 11.92
C PHE A 608 -13.14 26.15 12.43
N ASP A 609 -13.33 26.77 13.60
CA ASP A 609 -12.35 27.69 14.18
C ASP A 609 -11.01 27.00 14.52
N TRP A 610 -11.02 25.68 14.72
CA TRP A 610 -9.80 24.92 15.01
C TRP A 610 -8.94 24.72 13.75
N LEU A 611 -9.53 24.75 12.55
CA LEU A 611 -8.79 24.58 11.30
C LEU A 611 -7.69 25.64 11.15
N ARG A 612 -7.93 26.88 11.59
CA ARG A 612 -6.92 27.95 11.56
C ARG A 612 -5.75 27.67 12.49
N ARG A 613 -5.99 27.01 13.63
CA ARG A 613 -4.95 26.61 14.59
C ARG A 613 -4.09 25.47 14.05
N ILE A 614 -4.69 24.57 13.27
CA ILE A 614 -4.03 23.43 12.65
C ILE A 614 -3.20 23.88 11.45
N SER A 615 -3.84 24.53 10.47
CA SER A 615 -3.16 25.02 9.28
C SER A 615 -3.97 26.10 8.56
N PRO A 616 -3.36 27.25 8.20
CA PRO A 616 -3.97 28.25 7.33
C PRO A 616 -4.40 27.69 5.96
N LEU A 617 -3.78 26.60 5.49
CA LEU A 617 -4.16 25.92 4.26
C LEU A 617 -5.53 25.25 4.41
N LEU A 618 -5.74 24.51 5.48
CA LEU A 618 -7.01 23.82 5.75
C LEU A 618 -8.16 24.80 5.93
N HIS A 619 -7.94 25.85 6.73
CA HIS A 619 -8.97 26.87 6.96
C HIS A 619 -9.43 27.57 5.68
N ARG A 620 -8.53 27.74 4.69
CA ARG A 620 -8.87 28.32 3.38
C ARG A 620 -9.44 27.30 2.39
N GLY A 621 -8.96 26.06 2.43
CA GLY A 621 -9.24 25.04 1.43
C GLY A 621 -10.43 24.13 1.74
N LEU A 622 -10.82 23.98 3.01
CA LEU A 622 -11.89 23.10 3.44
C LEU A 622 -13.14 23.89 3.87
N SER A 623 -14.20 23.78 3.08
CA SER A 623 -15.52 24.32 3.38
C SER A 623 -16.61 23.22 3.37
N VAL A 624 -17.54 23.34 4.32
CA VAL A 624 -18.73 22.48 4.47
C VAL A 624 -19.81 22.86 3.49
N GLY A 625 -20.42 21.85 2.87
CA GLY A 625 -21.32 22.05 1.74
C GLY A 625 -20.52 22.46 0.50
N GLY A 626 -20.96 22.06 -0.67
CA GLY A 626 -20.26 22.35 -1.93
C GLY A 626 -20.22 23.84 -2.26
N TYR A 627 -19.33 24.60 -1.61
CA TYR A 627 -18.97 25.97 -1.97
C TYR A 627 -17.61 26.30 -1.36
N SER A 628 -16.55 26.24 -2.14
CA SER A 628 -15.32 26.97 -1.77
C SER A 628 -15.62 28.46 -1.96
N PRO A 629 -15.51 29.31 -0.92
CA PRO A 629 -15.38 30.74 -1.13
C PRO A 629 -13.98 30.95 -1.69
N GLY A 630 -13.84 30.85 -3.01
CA GLY A 630 -12.61 31.23 -3.67
C GLY A 630 -12.52 32.75 -3.72
N GLY A 631 -11.40 33.30 -3.25
CA GLY A 631 -10.91 34.59 -3.72
C GLY A 631 -10.03 35.32 -2.74
N ASP A 632 -8.72 35.06 -2.82
CA ASP A 632 -7.72 36.11 -2.57
C ASP A 632 -8.20 37.43 -3.19
N GLN A 633 -8.02 38.53 -2.46
CA GLN A 633 -7.94 39.85 -3.07
C GLN A 633 -6.72 39.87 -4.00
N LYS A 634 -6.89 39.42 -5.25
CA LYS A 634 -5.95 39.74 -6.33
C LYS A 634 -6.40 41.04 -7.00
N LYS A 635 -5.43 41.93 -7.18
CA LYS A 635 -5.53 43.20 -7.91
C LYS A 635 -6.34 43.01 -9.20
N ARG A 636 -7.22 43.98 -9.47
CA ARG A 636 -8.02 44.04 -10.70
C ARG A 636 -7.07 44.18 -11.89
N ASP A 637 -6.97 43.12 -12.70
CA ASP A 637 -6.42 43.19 -14.04
C ASP A 637 -7.48 43.80 -14.98
N PHE A 638 -7.15 44.97 -15.52
CA PHE A 638 -7.98 45.78 -16.42
C PHE A 638 -7.70 45.52 -17.91
N THR A 639 -7.15 44.36 -18.25
CA THR A 639 -7.01 43.97 -19.66
C THR A 639 -8.20 43.09 -20.10
N ASN A 640 -9.02 43.59 -21.03
CA ASN A 640 -10.11 42.81 -21.66
C ASN A 640 -9.59 41.80 -22.71
N ARG A 641 -8.30 41.46 -22.62
CA ARG A 641 -7.57 40.61 -23.55
C ARG A 641 -6.56 39.78 -22.77
N ILE A 642 -6.30 38.56 -23.23
CA ILE A 642 -5.35 37.64 -22.63
C ILE A 642 -4.44 37.07 -23.72
N LYS A 643 -3.14 36.98 -23.45
CA LYS A 643 -2.20 36.33 -24.35
C LYS A 643 -2.18 34.83 -24.05
N ILE A 644 -2.32 33.98 -25.06
CA ILE A 644 -2.21 32.52 -24.96
C ILE A 644 -1.29 32.08 -26.11
N GLY A 645 -0.11 31.53 -25.79
CA GLY A 645 0.95 31.35 -26.77
C GLY A 645 1.45 32.71 -27.28
N SER A 646 1.53 32.87 -28.60
CA SER A 646 1.78 34.16 -29.28
C SER A 646 0.50 34.96 -29.57
N GLY A 647 -0.69 34.34 -29.51
CA GLY A 647 -1.99 34.95 -29.83
C GLY A 647 -2.63 35.76 -28.70
N ILE A 648 -3.45 36.75 -29.06
CA ILE A 648 -4.17 37.62 -28.10
C ILE A 648 -5.69 37.41 -28.25
N PHE A 649 -6.32 36.92 -27.19
CA PHE A 649 -7.73 36.53 -27.17
C PHE A 649 -8.57 37.47 -26.32
N LYS A 650 -9.81 37.74 -26.74
CA LYS A 650 -10.72 38.67 -26.04
C LYS A 650 -11.39 38.02 -24.84
N ILE A 651 -11.47 38.75 -23.73
CA ILE A 651 -12.29 38.38 -22.57
C ILE A 651 -13.62 39.13 -22.65
N ILE A 652 -14.73 38.39 -22.59
CA ILE A 652 -16.08 38.96 -22.49
C ILE A 652 -16.73 38.63 -21.15
N LEU A 653 -17.73 39.42 -20.76
CA LEU A 653 -18.58 39.14 -19.60
C LEU A 653 -19.88 38.49 -20.09
N GLU A 654 -20.15 37.24 -19.69
CA GLU A 654 -21.41 36.57 -19.99
C GLU A 654 -22.46 36.77 -18.88
N LYS A 655 -23.74 36.50 -19.18
CA LYS A 655 -24.87 36.62 -18.24
C LYS A 655 -24.53 35.93 -16.92
N GLY A 656 -24.39 36.72 -15.85
CA GLY A 656 -23.90 36.26 -14.53
C GLY A 656 -22.53 36.82 -14.10
N LYS A 657 -22.01 37.86 -14.75
CA LYS A 657 -20.74 38.57 -14.42
C LYS A 657 -19.47 37.68 -14.48
N ARG A 658 -19.50 36.55 -15.19
CA ARG A 658 -18.35 35.66 -15.33
C ARG A 658 -17.51 36.07 -16.55
N LYS A 659 -16.20 36.26 -16.35
CA LYS A 659 -15.22 36.50 -17.42
C LYS A 659 -15.02 35.20 -18.22
N THR A 660 -15.34 35.24 -19.50
CA THR A 660 -15.18 34.13 -20.46
C THR A 660 -14.25 34.57 -21.58
N VAL A 661 -13.17 33.82 -21.81
CA VAL A 661 -12.24 34.00 -22.93
C VAL A 661 -12.87 33.44 -24.20
N LEU A 662 -12.93 34.24 -25.25
CA LEU A 662 -13.36 33.80 -26.57
C LEU A 662 -12.18 33.24 -27.34
N LEU A 663 -12.29 32.00 -27.79
CA LEU A 663 -11.25 31.31 -28.55
C LEU A 663 -11.80 30.96 -29.94
N PRO A 664 -11.64 31.82 -30.96
CA PRO A 664 -11.90 31.44 -32.34
C PRO A 664 -11.01 30.24 -32.71
N TRP A 665 -11.61 29.16 -33.22
CA TRP A 665 -10.89 27.91 -33.49
C TRP A 665 -9.68 28.10 -34.42
N GLN A 666 -9.85 28.89 -35.49
CA GLN A 666 -8.79 29.16 -36.46
C GLN A 666 -7.59 29.86 -35.84
N GLU A 667 -7.82 30.74 -34.87
CA GLU A 667 -6.77 31.49 -34.18
C GLU A 667 -6.09 30.61 -33.12
N ILE A 668 -6.85 29.95 -32.24
CA ILE A 668 -6.28 29.15 -31.15
C ILE A 668 -5.59 27.86 -31.65
N LYS A 669 -6.04 27.28 -32.77
CA LYS A 669 -5.41 26.10 -33.37
C LYS A 669 -3.97 26.37 -33.79
N SER A 670 -3.70 27.57 -34.34
CA SER A 670 -2.34 27.98 -34.73
C SER A 670 -1.36 28.07 -33.56
N GLN A 671 -1.89 28.20 -32.33
CA GLN A 671 -1.10 28.36 -31.11
C GLN A 671 -0.76 27.02 -30.45
N ILE A 672 -1.38 25.91 -30.85
CA ILE A 672 -1.21 24.59 -30.21
C ILE A 672 0.26 24.16 -30.07
N PRO A 673 1.15 24.34 -31.07
CA PRO A 673 2.55 23.96 -30.96
C PRO A 673 3.35 24.74 -29.92
N ASP A 674 2.96 25.99 -29.65
CA ASP A 674 3.68 26.92 -28.76
C ASP A 674 3.09 26.95 -27.33
N LEU A 675 2.14 26.07 -27.02
CA LEU A 675 1.50 26.00 -25.70
C LEU A 675 2.38 25.25 -24.71
N ASP A 676 3.18 25.98 -23.94
CA ASP A 676 3.94 25.43 -22.81
C ASP A 676 2.99 24.95 -21.68
N PRO A 677 3.05 23.65 -21.28
CA PRO A 677 2.31 23.12 -20.14
C PRO A 677 2.56 23.85 -18.81
N ALA A 678 3.73 24.48 -18.63
CA ALA A 678 4.07 25.23 -17.41
C ALA A 678 3.24 26.52 -17.26
N LEU A 679 2.90 27.18 -18.38
CA LEU A 679 2.08 28.39 -18.42
C LEU A 679 0.59 28.13 -18.09
N LEU A 680 0.15 26.87 -18.02
CA LEU A 680 -1.23 26.50 -17.63
C LEU A 680 -1.60 26.88 -16.18
N THR A 681 -0.60 27.21 -15.37
CA THR A 681 -0.79 27.60 -13.97
C THR A 681 -1.32 29.02 -13.78
N ASP A 682 -1.14 29.90 -14.77
CA ASP A 682 -1.60 31.31 -14.71
C ASP A 682 -3.09 31.48 -15.04
N TYR A 683 -3.71 30.50 -15.69
CA TYR A 683 -5.09 30.58 -16.19
C TYR A 683 -6.15 29.94 -15.27
N ARG A 684 -5.80 29.59 -14.02
CA ARG A 684 -6.59 28.70 -13.12
C ARG A 684 -8.06 29.10 -12.91
N ASN A 685 -8.38 30.38 -12.95
CA ASN A 685 -9.73 30.90 -12.64
C ASN A 685 -10.51 31.41 -13.86
N LEU A 686 -9.91 31.44 -15.05
CA LEU A 686 -10.58 31.87 -16.27
C LEU A 686 -11.36 30.73 -16.90
N ARG A 687 -12.50 31.06 -17.50
CA ARG A 687 -13.28 30.14 -18.32
C ARG A 687 -13.16 30.54 -19.77
N GLY A 688 -13.33 29.60 -20.68
CA GLY A 688 -13.30 29.87 -22.11
C GLY A 688 -14.52 29.30 -22.82
N LYS A 689 -14.64 29.66 -24.09
CA LYS A 689 -15.46 28.95 -25.07
C LYS A 689 -14.79 29.02 -26.43
N ILE A 690 -14.86 27.91 -27.16
CA ILE A 690 -14.33 27.83 -28.52
C ILE A 690 -15.45 28.20 -29.50
N LEU A 691 -15.14 29.07 -30.47
CA LEU A 691 -16.05 29.47 -31.54
C LEU A 691 -15.58 28.85 -32.86
N TYR A 692 -16.47 28.09 -33.51
CA TYR A 692 -16.22 27.46 -34.80
C TYR A 692 -17.44 27.63 -35.70
N HIS A 693 -17.31 28.39 -36.80
CA HIS A 693 -18.40 28.73 -37.74
C HIS A 693 -19.72 29.17 -37.07
N GLY A 694 -19.65 30.00 -36.03
CA GLY A 694 -20.82 30.50 -35.30
C GLY A 694 -21.42 29.52 -34.27
N LEU A 695 -20.81 28.34 -34.10
CA LEU A 695 -21.15 27.34 -33.10
C LEU A 695 -20.18 27.40 -31.92
N GLU A 696 -20.67 27.01 -30.75
CA GLU A 696 -19.92 27.07 -29.49
C GLU A 696 -19.55 25.67 -28.99
N ILE A 697 -18.27 25.48 -28.63
CA ILE A 697 -17.72 24.24 -28.08
C ILE A 697 -17.12 24.54 -26.70
N LEU A 698 -17.29 23.62 -25.75
CA LEU A 698 -16.75 23.72 -24.37
C LEU A 698 -17.13 25.04 -23.65
N THR A 699 -18.34 25.55 -23.89
CA THR A 699 -18.81 26.82 -23.32
C THR A 699 -18.77 26.83 -21.80
N GLY A 700 -18.05 27.79 -21.22
CA GLY A 700 -17.99 28.02 -19.78
C GLY A 700 -17.13 26.99 -19.04
N VAL A 701 -16.31 26.20 -19.74
CA VAL A 701 -15.33 25.29 -19.17
C VAL A 701 -14.09 26.08 -18.73
N ARG A 702 -13.35 25.60 -17.72
CA ARG A 702 -12.10 26.23 -17.28
C ARG A 702 -11.10 26.28 -18.44
N LEU A 703 -10.42 27.41 -18.61
CA LEU A 703 -9.52 27.64 -19.74
C LEU A 703 -8.38 26.61 -19.79
N LYS A 704 -7.82 26.23 -18.64
CA LYS A 704 -6.84 25.14 -18.53
C LYS A 704 -7.35 23.84 -19.15
N SER A 705 -8.57 23.42 -18.80
CA SER A 705 -9.17 22.18 -19.31
C SER A 705 -9.48 22.26 -20.80
N ILE A 706 -9.82 23.46 -21.30
CA ILE A 706 -9.96 23.67 -22.75
C ILE A 706 -8.60 23.47 -23.43
N ILE A 707 -7.54 24.08 -22.91
CA ILE A 707 -6.19 24.00 -23.50
C ILE A 707 -5.68 22.55 -23.54
N GLN A 708 -5.87 21.77 -22.48
CA GLN A 708 -5.47 20.35 -22.45
C GLN A 708 -6.15 19.52 -23.55
N VAL A 709 -7.40 19.84 -23.88
CA VAL A 709 -8.19 19.12 -24.88
C VAL A 709 -7.93 19.62 -26.31
N LEU A 710 -7.40 20.85 -26.49
CA LEU A 710 -7.20 21.46 -27.81
C LEU A 710 -6.44 20.56 -28.82
N PRO A 711 -5.33 19.87 -28.46
CA PRO A 711 -4.60 19.03 -29.43
C PRO A 711 -5.43 17.88 -29.99
N TYR A 712 -6.48 17.47 -29.28
CA TYR A 712 -7.31 16.31 -29.60
C TYR A 712 -8.69 16.69 -30.14
N LEU A 713 -8.99 17.99 -30.22
CA LEU A 713 -10.23 18.50 -30.79
C LEU A 713 -10.04 18.68 -32.30
N HIS A 714 -10.91 18.09 -33.12
CA HIS A 714 -10.83 18.19 -34.57
C HIS A 714 -12.19 18.56 -35.21
N PRO A 715 -12.68 19.80 -35.03
CA PRO A 715 -13.97 20.23 -35.57
C PRO A 715 -14.08 20.14 -37.10
N GLU A 716 -12.94 20.19 -37.80
CA GLU A 716 -12.79 19.95 -39.23
C GLU A 716 -13.21 18.55 -39.71
N LYS A 717 -13.25 17.53 -38.83
CA LYS A 717 -13.74 16.18 -39.20
C LYS A 717 -15.25 16.13 -39.47
N GLY A 718 -15.97 17.19 -39.13
CA GLY A 718 -17.40 17.33 -39.37
C GLY A 718 -18.21 17.48 -38.09
N ILE A 719 -19.39 18.08 -38.22
CA ILE A 719 -20.37 18.23 -37.14
C ILE A 719 -21.59 17.39 -37.49
N PHE A 720 -21.89 16.42 -36.64
CA PHE A 720 -22.91 15.43 -36.90
C PHE A 720 -24.26 15.80 -36.27
N SER A 721 -25.35 15.43 -36.93
CA SER A 721 -26.71 15.84 -36.55
C SER A 721 -27.54 14.74 -35.87
N SER A 722 -27.13 13.48 -35.98
CA SER A 722 -27.91 12.34 -35.48
C SER A 722 -27.05 11.12 -35.20
N PHE A 723 -27.34 10.45 -34.08
CA PHE A 723 -26.82 9.15 -33.69
C PHE A 723 -28.00 8.26 -33.23
N PRO A 724 -27.86 6.92 -33.22
CA PRO A 724 -28.87 6.00 -32.70
C PRO A 724 -29.21 6.33 -31.24
N ARG A 725 -30.46 6.69 -30.98
CA ARG A 725 -30.93 7.02 -29.61
C ARG A 725 -31.47 5.83 -28.86
N ASN A 726 -31.71 4.73 -29.57
CA ASN A 726 -32.23 3.51 -28.97
C ASN A 726 -31.09 2.76 -28.29
N THR A 727 -31.44 2.11 -27.18
CA THR A 727 -30.57 1.16 -26.51
C THR A 727 -30.32 -0.04 -27.43
N PHE A 728 -29.11 -0.58 -27.37
CA PHE A 728 -28.71 -1.78 -28.09
C PHE A 728 -28.00 -2.76 -27.15
N SER A 729 -28.08 -4.05 -27.48
CA SER A 729 -27.34 -5.12 -26.80
C SER A 729 -26.03 -5.43 -27.53
N PRO A 730 -25.05 -6.12 -26.91
CA PRO A 730 -23.78 -6.46 -27.56
C PRO A 730 -23.95 -7.21 -28.89
N SER A 731 -24.97 -8.08 -29.00
CA SER A 731 -25.28 -8.83 -30.22
C SER A 731 -25.81 -7.95 -31.36
N ASP A 732 -26.40 -6.80 -31.04
CA ASP A 732 -26.87 -5.82 -32.02
C ASP A 732 -25.78 -4.87 -32.53
N LEU A 733 -24.57 -4.91 -31.95
CA LEU A 733 -23.55 -3.88 -32.14
C LEU A 733 -23.15 -3.72 -33.62
N GLU A 734 -22.98 -4.83 -34.33
CA GLU A 734 -22.55 -4.83 -35.74
C GLU A 734 -23.55 -4.10 -36.65
N PHE A 735 -24.84 -4.19 -36.34
CA PHE A 735 -25.90 -3.65 -37.19
C PHE A 735 -26.37 -2.25 -36.76
N LYS A 736 -26.40 -1.97 -35.45
CA LYS A 736 -26.99 -0.73 -34.91
C LYS A 736 -25.99 0.36 -34.52
N ALA A 737 -24.74 0.01 -34.22
CA ALA A 737 -23.85 0.90 -33.47
C ALA A 737 -22.37 0.92 -33.93
N LYS A 738 -21.92 -0.03 -34.77
CA LYS A 738 -20.53 -0.16 -35.25
C LYS A 738 -19.94 1.15 -35.80
N LYS A 739 -20.72 1.89 -36.59
CA LYS A 739 -20.31 3.16 -37.20
C LYS A 739 -20.03 4.28 -36.18
N GLU A 740 -20.81 4.31 -35.11
CA GLU A 740 -20.78 5.39 -34.12
C GLU A 740 -19.75 5.15 -33.02
N LEU A 741 -19.35 3.89 -32.78
CA LEU A 741 -18.18 3.57 -31.95
C LEU A 741 -16.88 4.19 -32.48
N GLY A 742 -16.72 4.26 -33.81
CA GLY A 742 -15.58 4.93 -34.45
C GLY A 742 -15.63 6.46 -34.39
N ARG A 743 -16.72 7.04 -33.85
CA ARG A 743 -16.99 8.48 -33.78
C ARG A 743 -17.13 8.99 -32.35
N LEU A 744 -16.72 8.18 -31.37
CA LEU A 744 -16.68 8.61 -29.98
C LEU A 744 -15.81 9.87 -29.86
N LEU A 745 -16.28 10.82 -29.07
CA LEU A 745 -15.69 12.15 -28.90
C LEU A 745 -15.75 13.09 -30.11
N GLU A 746 -16.39 12.70 -31.21
CA GLU A 746 -16.67 13.64 -32.31
C GLU A 746 -17.82 14.60 -31.95
N LEU A 747 -17.92 15.72 -32.66
CA LEU A 747 -18.85 16.82 -32.35
C LEU A 747 -20.27 16.59 -32.90
N TYR A 748 -21.26 16.74 -32.02
CA TYR A 748 -22.68 16.60 -32.33
C TYR A 748 -23.51 17.77 -31.83
N HIS A 749 -24.63 18.03 -32.52
CA HIS A 749 -25.67 18.91 -31.98
C HIS A 749 -26.40 18.26 -30.79
N SER A 750 -26.36 18.93 -29.64
CA SER A 750 -27.10 18.49 -28.45
C SER A 750 -28.62 18.45 -28.67
N ARG A 751 -29.17 19.32 -29.53
CA ARG A 751 -30.57 19.36 -30.01
C ARG A 751 -30.62 19.98 -31.42
N LYS A 752 -31.67 19.72 -32.22
CA LYS A 752 -31.86 20.38 -33.53
C LYS A 752 -31.77 21.90 -33.37
N LYS A 753 -30.93 22.56 -34.16
CA LYS A 753 -30.66 24.03 -34.13
C LYS A 753 -29.96 24.57 -32.86
N ALA A 754 -29.38 23.72 -32.00
CA ALA A 754 -28.61 24.20 -30.85
C ALA A 754 -27.27 24.83 -31.29
N LYS A 755 -27.01 26.07 -30.83
CA LYS A 755 -25.73 26.77 -31.05
C LYS A 755 -24.55 26.09 -30.34
N GLN A 756 -24.81 25.38 -29.24
CA GLN A 756 -23.78 24.69 -28.46
C GLN A 756 -23.67 23.21 -28.85
N LEU A 757 -22.44 22.80 -29.19
CA LEU A 757 -22.07 21.44 -29.54
C LEU A 757 -21.70 20.63 -28.29
N GLY A 758 -21.81 19.31 -28.40
CA GLY A 758 -21.29 18.35 -27.43
C GLY A 758 -20.58 17.20 -28.14
N PHE A 759 -20.09 16.27 -27.35
CA PHE A 759 -19.29 15.12 -27.78
C PHE A 759 -20.13 13.85 -27.71
N LEU A 760 -19.98 12.96 -28.68
CA LEU A 760 -20.62 11.65 -28.64
C LEU A 760 -19.96 10.80 -27.55
N ALA A 761 -20.78 10.23 -26.67
CA ALA A 761 -20.35 9.34 -25.59
C ALA A 761 -21.16 8.05 -25.61
N LEU A 762 -20.50 6.93 -25.31
CA LEU A 762 -21.15 5.65 -25.05
C LEU A 762 -21.49 5.54 -23.56
N TYR A 763 -22.68 5.03 -23.26
CA TYR A 763 -23.17 4.75 -21.91
C TYR A 763 -23.62 3.30 -21.81
N SER A 764 -23.56 2.76 -20.60
CA SER A 764 -24.10 1.45 -20.23
C SER A 764 -24.89 1.55 -18.93
N ASP A 765 -25.86 0.65 -18.73
CA ASP A 765 -26.55 0.46 -17.46
C ASP A 765 -25.89 -0.61 -16.57
N GLY A 766 -24.80 -1.24 -17.04
CA GLY A 766 -24.12 -2.34 -16.37
C GLY A 766 -24.88 -3.68 -16.41
N LYS A 767 -25.94 -3.78 -17.19
CA LYS A 767 -26.77 -4.99 -17.41
C LYS A 767 -26.86 -5.32 -18.90
N SER A 768 -25.74 -5.23 -19.60
CA SER A 768 -25.59 -5.52 -21.04
C SER A 768 -26.47 -4.68 -21.97
N ASN A 769 -26.86 -3.47 -21.55
CA ASN A 769 -27.53 -2.50 -22.41
C ASN A 769 -26.66 -1.25 -22.61
N TYR A 770 -26.61 -0.77 -23.85
CA TYR A 770 -25.73 0.33 -24.26
C TYR A 770 -26.49 1.37 -25.08
N TRP A 771 -26.14 2.64 -24.96
CA TRP A 771 -26.72 3.72 -25.78
C TRP A 771 -25.75 4.88 -25.96
N PHE A 772 -25.93 5.64 -27.02
CA PHE A 772 -25.15 6.85 -27.26
C PHE A 772 -25.84 8.09 -26.69
N LYS A 773 -25.03 9.06 -26.25
CA LYS A 773 -25.51 10.34 -25.75
C LYS A 773 -24.55 11.46 -26.14
N CYS A 774 -25.11 12.61 -26.51
CA CYS A 774 -24.33 13.82 -26.72
C CYS A 774 -24.13 14.56 -25.39
N VAL A 775 -22.87 14.75 -24.98
CA VAL A 775 -22.49 15.31 -23.68
C VAL A 775 -21.63 16.55 -23.88
N LYS A 776 -21.89 17.63 -23.13
CA LYS A 776 -21.20 18.91 -23.32
C LYS A 776 -19.77 18.95 -22.76
N SER A 777 -19.37 17.96 -21.98
CA SER A 777 -18.06 17.85 -21.34
C SER A 777 -17.24 16.77 -22.03
N PHE A 778 -16.05 17.13 -22.51
CA PHE A 778 -15.12 16.21 -23.18
C PHE A 778 -14.66 15.09 -22.24
N HIS A 779 -14.19 15.43 -21.03
CA HIS A 779 -13.74 14.43 -20.05
C HIS A 779 -14.86 13.49 -19.60
N LEU A 780 -16.09 14.00 -19.48
CA LEU A 780 -17.22 13.13 -19.15
C LEU A 780 -17.53 12.17 -20.31
N ALA A 781 -17.51 12.66 -21.55
CA ALA A 781 -17.70 11.82 -22.72
C ALA A 781 -16.60 10.74 -22.82
N LEU A 782 -15.34 11.09 -22.52
CA LEU A 782 -14.20 10.18 -22.52
C LEU A 782 -14.35 9.09 -21.45
N ASN A 783 -14.59 9.49 -20.20
CA ASN A 783 -14.67 8.55 -19.08
C ASN A 783 -15.87 7.60 -19.19
N GLU A 784 -17.04 8.10 -19.56
CA GLU A 784 -18.24 7.26 -19.74
C GLU A 784 -18.07 6.29 -20.90
N SER A 785 -17.45 6.76 -22.00
CA SER A 785 -17.17 5.89 -23.14
C SER A 785 -16.14 4.82 -22.79
N LEU A 786 -15.10 5.14 -22.03
CA LEU A 786 -14.11 4.17 -21.56
C LEU A 786 -14.74 3.10 -20.67
N ALA A 787 -15.48 3.52 -19.65
CA ALA A 787 -16.16 2.59 -18.74
C ALA A 787 -17.17 1.69 -19.49
N SER A 788 -17.88 2.26 -20.46
CA SER A 788 -18.85 1.50 -21.25
C SER A 788 -18.19 0.59 -22.28
N LEU A 789 -17.04 0.96 -22.86
CA LEU A 789 -16.26 0.11 -23.76
C LEU A 789 -15.58 -1.03 -23.00
N GLU A 790 -15.15 -0.80 -21.76
CA GLU A 790 -14.62 -1.83 -20.86
C GLU A 790 -15.71 -2.86 -20.55
N ALA A 791 -16.88 -2.40 -20.09
CA ALA A 791 -18.03 -3.27 -19.86
C ALA A 791 -18.41 -4.05 -21.13
N LEU A 792 -18.39 -3.41 -22.30
CA LEU A 792 -18.68 -4.05 -23.57
C LEU A 792 -17.60 -5.06 -24.00
N ALA A 793 -16.33 -4.83 -23.65
CA ALA A 793 -15.22 -5.75 -23.91
C ALA A 793 -15.25 -7.00 -23.03
N ASP A 794 -15.79 -6.86 -21.82
CA ASP A 794 -15.97 -7.92 -20.82
C ASP A 794 -17.19 -8.81 -21.08
N GLU A 795 -18.06 -8.44 -22.04
CA GLU A 795 -19.19 -9.26 -22.43
C GLU A 795 -18.74 -10.65 -22.98
N PRO A 796 -19.52 -11.72 -22.70
CA PRO A 796 -19.25 -13.06 -23.20
C PRO A 796 -18.95 -13.12 -24.69
N GLN A 797 -17.98 -13.95 -25.09
CA GLN A 797 -17.57 -14.10 -26.51
C GLN A 797 -18.72 -14.53 -27.42
N GLU A 798 -19.77 -15.15 -26.89
CA GLU A 798 -20.96 -15.55 -27.63
C GLU A 798 -21.81 -14.35 -28.07
N LEU A 799 -21.77 -13.25 -27.32
CA LEU A 799 -22.55 -12.03 -27.55
C LEU A 799 -21.79 -10.98 -28.36
N LEU A 800 -20.45 -11.00 -28.34
CA LEU A 800 -19.58 -10.07 -29.07
C LEU A 800 -18.45 -10.81 -29.81
N LYS A 801 -18.66 -11.09 -31.10
CA LYS A 801 -17.79 -11.92 -31.95
C LYS A 801 -16.97 -11.12 -32.96
N GLY A 802 -15.91 -11.74 -33.48
CA GLY A 802 -15.23 -11.32 -34.72
C GLY A 802 -14.72 -9.88 -34.75
N GLU A 803 -15.15 -9.11 -35.76
CA GLU A 803 -14.71 -7.73 -36.01
C GLU A 803 -15.23 -6.73 -34.96
N ALA A 804 -16.44 -6.95 -34.43
CA ALA A 804 -17.01 -6.09 -33.40
C ALA A 804 -16.12 -6.00 -32.16
N ARG A 805 -15.61 -7.14 -31.67
CA ARG A 805 -14.72 -7.18 -30.50
C ARG A 805 -13.38 -6.50 -30.77
N LYS A 806 -12.81 -6.68 -31.96
CA LYS A 806 -11.57 -5.99 -32.38
C LYS A 806 -11.76 -4.47 -32.39
N MET A 807 -12.92 -4.00 -32.87
CA MET A 807 -13.26 -2.57 -32.90
C MET A 807 -13.39 -2.00 -31.48
N VAL A 808 -14.12 -2.67 -30.59
CA VAL A 808 -14.28 -2.26 -29.17
C VAL A 808 -12.91 -2.16 -28.50
N ASN A 809 -12.07 -3.18 -28.62
CA ASN A 809 -10.71 -3.18 -28.05
C ASN A 809 -9.81 -2.11 -28.67
N SER A 810 -9.97 -1.80 -29.96
CA SER A 810 -9.22 -0.72 -30.61
C SER A 810 -9.64 0.64 -30.09
N GLN A 811 -10.95 0.89 -29.97
CA GLN A 811 -11.46 2.17 -29.47
C GLN A 811 -11.13 2.36 -27.99
N TYR A 812 -11.24 1.30 -27.18
CA TYR A 812 -10.83 1.34 -25.77
C TYR A 812 -9.36 1.74 -25.63
N ARG A 813 -8.45 1.09 -26.36
CA ARG A 813 -7.01 1.44 -26.35
C ARG A 813 -6.75 2.88 -26.78
N ASN A 814 -7.40 3.34 -27.84
CA ASN A 814 -7.23 4.73 -28.33
C ASN A 814 -7.69 5.76 -27.29
N LEU A 815 -8.82 5.52 -26.64
CA LEU A 815 -9.35 6.41 -25.61
C LEU A 815 -8.55 6.32 -24.29
N ALA A 816 -8.00 5.15 -23.95
CA ALA A 816 -7.18 4.97 -22.75
C ALA A 816 -5.85 5.72 -22.90
N LEU A 817 -5.19 5.60 -24.07
CA LEU A 817 -4.00 6.39 -24.40
C LEU A 817 -4.29 7.90 -24.42
N LEU A 818 -5.49 8.31 -24.84
CA LEU A 818 -5.90 9.71 -24.79
C LEU A 818 -6.09 10.18 -23.33
N LEU A 819 -6.64 9.35 -22.45
CA LEU A 819 -6.79 9.65 -21.04
C LEU A 819 -5.44 9.80 -20.33
N GLU A 820 -4.44 8.99 -20.68
CA GLU A 820 -3.07 9.09 -20.15
C GLU A 820 -2.36 10.39 -20.54
N LYS A 821 -2.72 10.95 -21.71
CA LYS A 821 -2.11 12.19 -22.23
C LYS A 821 -2.80 13.48 -21.76
N LEU A 822 -3.98 13.39 -21.13
CA LEU A 822 -4.81 14.53 -20.66
C LEU A 822 -4.63 14.78 -19.16
#